data_AF-A0A8C6T9Y2-F1
#
_entry.id   AF-A0A8C6T9Y2-F1
#
_cell.length_a   1.000
_cell.length_b   1.000
_cell.length_c   1.000
_cell.angle_alpha   90.00
_cell.angle_beta   90.00
_cell.angle_gamma   90.00
#
_symmetry.space_group_name_H-M   'P 1'
#
loop_
_entity.id
_entity.type
_entity.pdbx_description
1 polymer ?
#
loop_
_entity_poly.entity_id
_entity_poly.type
_entity_poly.pdbx_seq_one_letter_code
_entity_poly.pdbx_strand_id
1 'polypeptide(L)'
;KQDRGCRCASFLHHNLSEFPPDILKSVLYLSLKFYGIELIRQSDFSGLSELQTLDLGSSEIAHIADAAFSHLSSLSELSLFDNRLTNLTDHMFTGLSNLTVLRLGCNNISHISELAFAPLTKLQTLDLSINPLTSLESEQFPLTITYLDLSYTSLSRFTLHSDVFPHLQTLKLGGIYSDLHWDVSDKAFLKSLRTLSLSQTQFSAETYQLIFQSLDSLKDLDLSQVYTLDIVPLDRACRIDTLQKLSLSNNYILVLKDSLLLPCSNLTELDLSINYLTELAASSLQMFTRLSWLNLRRTGLTEVPQTIRNMSSLTSLTLRDNSISKLRCLDFSGLRLLKFLNLSENKIRELNSCVFQDLQNLQELNIAKNLIQTFDDSFGTALPSLLVLNAARNHIVKLQNNVFRRMTLLTNLDLQAESALVSVEYGAFDGLTNLRTLSISPVTIIYSPSPGVGPQSSFRGRSGLQTFFNLPSLQKLDLTVPDSIRFLWLKDFLKGLGDLEVLSLQHCFYGSPTPEAFCHTPHLLQLEIRKSQFWLPNQKLFQPLSVLQTLDLSENGLKTVDFLSEANLTQLQTLILKSNDLSVINDRVFEALPSLRYLDLAYEYKCESPGSHQGALLLEFDYRWCWESVGFFCFLCSSALVLLTLLLTFLHHFLRFHLLYSFYLLRAFLYHRQQRGCAEIYDAFVSYNVHDEEWVYRELLPELEGRQGWKLCLHHRDFEPGKAIMDNIVDAIYSSRKTLCVISHQYLLSEWCSREIQMASFRLLDEQKDVLILLFLEELSSNQLSPFFRMRKLMRSRTYLSWSGARGHRGLFWERVRHALQSGAQLPADDPLPTDD
;
A
#
# COMPACT_ATOMS: atom_id res chain seq x y z
N LYS A 1 -17.52 -9.87 -22.87
CA LYS A 1 -16.57 -9.57 -23.98
C LYS A 1 -16.57 -8.06 -24.15
N GLN A 2 -15.37 -7.44 -24.09
CA GLN A 2 -15.07 -6.00 -24.15
C GLN A 2 -15.72 -5.13 -23.07
N ASP A 3 -15.07 -5.04 -21.90
CA ASP A 3 -14.56 -3.74 -21.43
C ASP A 3 -13.46 -3.93 -20.38
N ARG A 4 -12.30 -3.32 -20.63
CA ARG A 4 -11.09 -3.40 -19.79
C ARG A 4 -11.19 -2.35 -18.69
N GLY A 5 -11.87 -2.67 -17.60
CA GLY A 5 -11.84 -1.85 -16.39
C GLY A 5 -10.50 -2.01 -15.66
N CYS A 6 -9.68 -0.96 -15.65
CA CYS A 6 -8.49 -0.84 -14.81
C CYS A 6 -8.87 -1.14 -13.36
N ARG A 7 -8.28 -2.20 -12.78
CA ARG A 7 -8.34 -2.48 -11.35
C ARG A 7 -7.20 -1.72 -10.68
N CYS A 8 -7.49 -0.52 -10.18
CA CYS A 8 -6.56 0.26 -9.38
C CYS A 8 -6.70 -0.17 -7.91
N ALA A 9 -5.59 -0.54 -7.28
CA ALA A 9 -5.49 -0.66 -5.83
C ALA A 9 -4.61 0.50 -5.33
N SER A 10 -5.24 1.50 -4.72
CA SER A 10 -4.56 2.47 -3.88
C SER A 10 -4.93 2.11 -2.45
N PHE A 11 -3.94 1.64 -1.71
CA PHE A 11 -4.06 1.58 -0.27
C PHE A 11 -3.64 2.99 0.23
N LEU A 12 -4.33 3.55 1.23
CA LEU A 12 -3.94 4.80 1.91
C LEU A 12 -3.79 4.52 3.41
N HIS A 13 -2.60 4.07 3.80
CA HIS A 13 -2.23 3.75 5.18
C HIS A 13 -0.84 4.34 5.46
N HIS A 14 -0.71 5.12 6.52
CA HIS A 14 0.54 5.79 6.89
C HIS A 14 1.41 4.98 7.87
N ASN A 15 1.19 3.67 8.01
CA ASN A 15 1.95 2.89 9.00
C ASN A 15 2.03 1.38 8.72
N LEU A 16 2.29 0.96 7.47
CA LEU A 16 2.81 -0.40 7.23
C LEU A 16 4.32 -0.33 7.11
N SER A 17 5.03 -1.00 8.03
CA SER A 17 6.47 -1.22 7.96
C SER A 17 6.86 -2.36 7.00
N GLU A 18 5.88 -3.09 6.46
CA GLU A 18 6.06 -4.23 5.58
C GLU A 18 5.05 -4.23 4.42
N PHE A 19 5.41 -4.88 3.32
CA PHE A 19 4.60 -4.96 2.10
C PHE A 19 3.30 -5.76 2.33
N PRO A 20 2.12 -5.31 1.85
CA PRO A 20 0.85 -6.00 2.10
C PRO A 20 0.82 -7.38 1.40
N PRO A 21 0.48 -8.48 2.13
CA PRO A 21 0.64 -9.85 1.61
C PRO A 21 -0.41 -10.28 0.57
N ASP A 22 -1.55 -9.58 0.47
CA ASP A 22 -2.71 -10.02 -0.33
C ASP A 22 -3.04 -9.07 -1.49
N ILE A 23 -2.05 -8.74 -2.34
CA ILE A 23 -2.30 -7.98 -3.57
C ILE A 23 -2.87 -8.90 -4.66
N LEU A 24 -3.98 -8.48 -5.27
CA LEU A 24 -4.59 -9.20 -6.38
C LEU A 24 -3.58 -9.36 -7.53
N LYS A 25 -3.30 -10.61 -7.93
CA LYS A 25 -2.34 -10.95 -9.01
C LYS A 25 -2.69 -10.38 -10.39
N SER A 26 -3.88 -9.81 -10.56
CA SER A 26 -4.37 -9.20 -11.80
C SER A 26 -4.26 -7.67 -11.82
N VAL A 27 -3.51 -7.05 -10.89
CA VAL A 27 -3.39 -5.59 -10.80
C VAL A 27 -2.43 -5.09 -11.87
N LEU A 28 -2.84 -4.05 -12.60
CA LEU A 28 -2.04 -3.40 -13.64
C LEU A 28 -1.35 -2.12 -13.15
N TYR A 29 -1.94 -1.45 -12.15
CA TYR A 29 -1.41 -0.25 -11.52
C TYR A 29 -1.45 -0.42 -10.00
N LEU A 30 -0.29 -0.28 -9.36
CA LEU A 30 -0.14 -0.34 -7.91
C LEU A 30 0.60 0.91 -7.43
N SER A 31 -0.01 1.62 -6.48
CA SER A 31 0.63 2.73 -5.78
C SER A 31 0.65 2.47 -4.29
N LEU A 32 1.86 2.45 -3.72
CA LEU A 32 2.12 2.35 -2.29
C LEU A 32 2.89 3.57 -1.81
N LYS A 33 2.50 4.76 -2.27
CA LYS A 33 3.08 6.04 -1.86
C LYS A 33 2.80 6.34 -0.38
N PHE A 34 3.78 6.89 0.35
CA PHE A 34 3.65 7.29 1.77
C PHE A 34 3.48 6.15 2.77
N TYR A 35 3.90 4.95 2.39
CA TYR A 35 4.05 3.80 3.27
C TYR A 35 5.49 3.76 3.77
N GLY A 36 5.74 3.62 5.08
CA GLY A 36 7.09 3.57 5.65
C GLY A 36 7.84 2.27 5.34
N ILE A 37 8.00 1.93 4.06
CA ILE A 37 8.66 0.71 3.56
C ILE A 37 10.15 1.00 3.42
N GLU A 38 10.96 0.62 4.41
CA GLU A 38 12.40 0.90 4.36
C GLU A 38 13.18 -0.05 3.43
N LEU A 39 12.69 -1.27 3.21
CA LEU A 39 13.37 -2.35 2.48
C LEU A 39 12.43 -3.08 1.51
N ILE A 40 12.88 -3.24 0.26
CA ILE A 40 12.22 -4.08 -0.75
C ILE A 40 12.97 -5.40 -0.90
N ARG A 41 12.26 -6.51 -0.75
CA ARG A 41 12.76 -7.88 -0.90
C ARG A 41 12.27 -8.51 -2.21
N GLN A 42 12.97 -9.54 -2.67
CA GLN A 42 12.61 -10.30 -3.89
C GLN A 42 11.23 -10.96 -3.83
N SER A 43 10.75 -11.31 -2.64
CA SER A 43 9.43 -11.93 -2.46
C SER A 43 8.26 -10.96 -2.57
N ASP A 44 8.47 -9.66 -2.38
CA ASP A 44 7.39 -8.70 -2.14
C ASP A 44 6.46 -8.56 -3.35
N PHE A 45 7.01 -8.68 -4.56
CA PHE A 45 6.24 -8.57 -5.82
C PHE A 45 5.95 -9.93 -6.49
N SER A 46 6.06 -11.02 -5.74
CA SER A 46 5.88 -12.36 -6.29
C SER A 46 4.47 -12.56 -6.88
N GLY A 47 4.41 -12.94 -8.16
CA GLY A 47 3.15 -13.22 -8.86
C GLY A 47 2.44 -11.99 -9.46
N LEU A 48 3.04 -10.80 -9.43
CA LEU A 48 2.53 -9.58 -10.06
C LEU A 48 3.04 -9.38 -11.50
N SER A 49 3.06 -10.45 -12.31
CA SER A 49 3.65 -10.42 -13.66
C SER A 49 2.92 -9.54 -14.67
N GLU A 50 1.65 -9.22 -14.42
CA GLU A 50 0.82 -8.37 -15.27
C GLU A 50 0.95 -6.88 -14.93
N LEU A 51 1.66 -6.53 -13.84
CA LEU A 51 1.77 -5.15 -13.38
C LEU A 51 2.50 -4.29 -14.41
N GLN A 52 1.91 -3.14 -14.77
CA GLN A 52 2.42 -2.22 -15.79
C GLN A 52 3.01 -0.95 -15.17
N THR A 53 2.44 -0.47 -14.06
CA THR A 53 2.90 0.72 -13.36
C THR A 53 3.00 0.44 -11.86
N LEU A 54 4.14 0.78 -11.28
CA LEU A 54 4.43 0.65 -9.85
C LEU A 54 4.94 2.00 -9.32
N ASP A 55 4.18 2.61 -8.42
CA ASP A 55 4.57 3.83 -7.72
C ASP A 55 4.87 3.55 -6.24
N LEU A 56 6.13 3.75 -5.89
CA LEU A 56 6.72 3.56 -4.56
C LEU A 56 7.34 4.87 -4.06
N GLY A 57 6.87 6.02 -4.56
CA GLY A 57 7.42 7.30 -4.16
C GLY A 57 7.16 7.63 -2.68
N SER A 58 7.95 8.54 -2.09
CA SER A 58 7.74 9.05 -0.73
C SER A 58 7.53 7.95 0.32
N SER A 59 8.25 6.82 0.22
CA SER A 59 8.01 5.60 1.02
C SER A 59 9.17 5.24 1.96
N GLU A 60 10.11 6.17 2.16
CA GLU A 60 11.29 6.01 3.01
C GLU A 60 12.23 4.84 2.62
N ILE A 61 12.12 4.32 1.39
CA ILE A 61 12.91 3.18 0.92
C ILE A 61 14.40 3.52 0.93
N ALA A 62 15.18 2.81 1.74
CA ALA A 62 16.62 2.97 1.83
C ALA A 62 17.37 1.85 1.08
N HIS A 63 16.76 0.67 0.97
CA HIS A 63 17.40 -0.53 0.42
C HIS A 63 16.48 -1.31 -0.51
N ILE A 64 17.02 -1.78 -1.63
CA ILE A 64 16.35 -2.68 -2.58
C ILE A 64 17.27 -3.88 -2.77
N ALA A 65 16.76 -5.08 -2.50
CA ALA A 65 17.51 -6.32 -2.73
C ALA A 65 17.75 -6.56 -4.23
N ASP A 66 18.86 -7.22 -4.56
CA ASP A 66 19.14 -7.61 -5.94
C ASP A 66 18.02 -8.49 -6.50
N ALA A 67 17.67 -8.26 -7.76
CA ALA A 67 16.55 -8.92 -8.44
C ALA A 67 15.18 -8.79 -7.73
N ALA A 68 15.00 -7.77 -6.89
CA ALA A 68 13.74 -7.49 -6.21
C ALA A 68 12.52 -7.45 -7.14
N PHE A 69 12.73 -6.94 -8.36
CA PHE A 69 11.69 -6.75 -9.36
C PHE A 69 11.63 -7.87 -10.42
N SER A 70 12.31 -8.99 -10.21
CA SER A 70 12.47 -10.07 -11.20
C SER A 70 11.14 -10.68 -11.70
N HIS A 71 10.08 -10.59 -10.90
CA HIS A 71 8.75 -11.09 -11.27
C HIS A 71 7.88 -10.09 -12.05
N LEU A 72 8.32 -8.83 -12.18
CA LEU A 72 7.57 -7.73 -12.79
C LEU A 72 7.86 -7.57 -14.30
N SER A 73 7.71 -8.64 -15.07
CA SER A 73 8.12 -8.68 -16.49
C SER A 73 7.32 -7.77 -17.44
N SER A 74 6.11 -7.37 -17.05
CA SER A 74 5.26 -6.45 -17.84
C SER A 74 5.41 -4.98 -17.44
N LEU A 75 6.26 -4.67 -16.45
CA LEU A 75 6.34 -3.33 -15.89
C LEU A 75 6.94 -2.35 -16.90
N SER A 76 6.19 -1.27 -17.16
CA SER A 76 6.56 -0.19 -18.07
C SER A 76 6.99 1.08 -17.33
N GLU A 77 6.52 1.30 -16.11
CA GLU A 77 6.80 2.50 -15.32
C GLU A 77 7.06 2.15 -13.86
N LEU A 78 8.19 2.61 -13.34
CA LEU A 78 8.62 2.48 -11.95
C LEU A 78 8.97 3.85 -11.40
N SER A 79 8.29 4.25 -10.32
CA SER A 79 8.57 5.47 -9.58
C SER A 79 9.10 5.13 -8.20
N LEU A 80 10.33 5.54 -7.93
CA LEU A 80 11.04 5.51 -6.64
C LEU A 80 11.40 6.94 -6.20
N PHE A 81 10.66 7.93 -6.68
CA PHE A 81 10.90 9.35 -6.40
C PHE A 81 10.72 9.66 -4.90
N ASP A 82 11.53 10.54 -4.34
CA ASP A 82 11.43 10.95 -2.92
C ASP A 82 11.61 9.77 -1.95
N ASN A 83 12.76 9.11 -2.02
CA ASN A 83 13.12 8.00 -1.13
C ASN A 83 14.53 8.22 -0.54
N ARG A 84 15.10 7.22 0.12
CA ARG A 84 16.40 7.31 0.83
C ARG A 84 17.49 6.46 0.18
N LEU A 85 17.37 6.12 -1.11
CA LEU A 85 18.36 5.32 -1.82
C LEU A 85 19.70 6.05 -1.89
N THR A 86 20.80 5.33 -1.66
CA THR A 86 22.16 5.90 -1.63
C THR A 86 23.04 5.46 -2.80
N ASN A 87 22.85 4.24 -3.30
CA ASN A 87 23.64 3.67 -4.39
C ASN A 87 22.76 2.79 -5.29
N LEU A 88 23.10 2.71 -6.58
CA LEU A 88 22.47 1.76 -7.52
C LEU A 88 23.46 0.63 -7.85
N THR A 89 23.05 -0.63 -7.60
CA THR A 89 23.86 -1.83 -7.83
C THR A 89 23.54 -2.48 -9.19
N ASP A 90 24.45 -3.32 -9.70
CA ASP A 90 24.34 -3.98 -11.02
C ASP A 90 23.08 -4.84 -11.22
N HIS A 91 22.52 -5.37 -10.13
CA HIS A 91 21.41 -6.32 -10.19
C HIS A 91 20.10 -5.79 -9.61
N MET A 92 20.07 -4.53 -9.17
CA MET A 92 18.90 -3.89 -8.55
C MET A 92 17.65 -3.93 -9.45
N PHE A 93 17.81 -3.67 -10.75
CA PHE A 93 16.71 -3.59 -11.72
C PHE A 93 16.56 -4.83 -12.60
N THR A 94 17.13 -5.96 -12.18
CA THR A 94 17.05 -7.22 -12.94
C THR A 94 15.59 -7.67 -13.12
N GLY A 95 15.22 -8.02 -14.36
CA GLY A 95 13.87 -8.47 -14.74
C GLY A 95 13.00 -7.39 -15.38
N LEU A 96 13.36 -6.12 -15.24
CA LEU A 96 12.61 -4.96 -15.76
C LEU A 96 12.88 -4.66 -17.25
N SER A 97 12.89 -5.69 -18.09
CA SER A 97 13.23 -5.57 -19.52
C SER A 97 12.23 -4.76 -20.36
N ASN A 98 10.99 -4.60 -19.89
CA ASN A 98 9.94 -3.81 -20.53
C ASN A 98 9.84 -2.36 -20.01
N LEU A 99 10.69 -1.98 -19.04
CA LEU A 99 10.60 -0.68 -18.40
C LEU A 99 10.94 0.44 -19.37
N THR A 100 10.05 1.42 -19.47
CA THR A 100 10.19 2.61 -20.31
C THR A 100 10.43 3.88 -19.51
N VAL A 101 9.94 3.93 -18.27
CA VAL A 101 10.04 5.10 -17.39
C VAL A 101 10.59 4.66 -16.03
N LEU A 102 11.69 5.27 -15.61
CA LEU A 102 12.29 5.10 -14.29
C LEU A 102 12.47 6.47 -13.64
N ARG A 103 11.81 6.69 -12.49
CA ARG A 103 11.99 7.91 -11.69
C ARG A 103 12.72 7.59 -10.39
N LEU A 104 13.90 8.17 -10.23
CA LEU A 104 14.77 8.05 -9.06
C LEU A 104 15.07 9.42 -8.45
N GLY A 105 14.32 10.46 -8.85
CA GLY A 105 14.55 11.81 -8.38
C GLY A 105 14.33 11.95 -6.86
N CYS A 106 14.94 12.95 -6.24
CA CYS A 106 14.85 13.23 -4.80
C CYS A 106 15.24 11.99 -3.96
N ASN A 107 16.44 11.48 -4.19
CA ASN A 107 17.04 10.43 -3.36
C ASN A 107 18.40 10.93 -2.84
N ASN A 108 19.18 10.05 -2.22
CA ASN A 108 20.54 10.35 -1.77
C ASN A 108 21.60 9.61 -2.61
N ILE A 109 21.31 9.37 -3.89
CA ILE A 109 22.16 8.58 -4.78
C ILE A 109 23.44 9.36 -5.09
N SER A 110 24.58 8.84 -4.63
CA SER A 110 25.91 9.42 -4.92
C SER A 110 26.73 8.57 -5.88
N HIS A 111 26.41 7.28 -6.01
CA HIS A 111 27.12 6.34 -6.89
C HIS A 111 26.16 5.46 -7.68
N ILE A 112 26.46 5.29 -8.97
CA ILE A 112 25.75 4.41 -9.90
C ILE A 112 26.79 3.43 -10.44
N SER A 113 26.54 2.14 -10.23
CA SER A 113 27.41 1.08 -10.77
C SER A 113 27.31 1.00 -12.30
N GLU A 114 28.39 0.54 -12.94
CA GLU A 114 28.53 0.53 -14.40
C GLU A 114 27.40 -0.22 -15.12
N LEU A 115 26.92 -1.33 -14.54
CA LEU A 115 25.90 -2.19 -15.15
C LEU A 115 24.51 -1.99 -14.56
N ALA A 116 24.31 -0.97 -13.70
CA ALA A 116 23.04 -0.77 -12.99
C ALA A 116 21.83 -0.68 -13.93
N PHE A 117 21.97 -0.03 -15.09
CA PHE A 117 20.90 0.13 -16.07
C PHE A 117 20.94 -0.86 -17.24
N ALA A 118 21.93 -1.75 -17.30
CA ALA A 118 22.09 -2.73 -18.38
C ALA A 118 20.83 -3.61 -18.62
N PRO A 119 20.06 -4.03 -17.58
CA PRO A 119 18.83 -4.79 -17.78
C PRO A 119 17.69 -4.01 -18.48
N LEU A 120 17.74 -2.67 -18.48
CA LEU A 120 16.64 -1.79 -18.88
C LEU A 120 16.64 -1.48 -20.38
N THR A 121 16.53 -2.52 -21.20
CA THR A 121 16.73 -2.45 -22.67
C THR A 121 15.72 -1.57 -23.45
N LYS A 122 14.63 -1.13 -22.82
CA LYS A 122 13.59 -0.28 -23.44
C LYS A 122 13.45 1.08 -22.75
N LEU A 123 14.37 1.45 -21.87
CA LEU A 123 14.26 2.66 -21.06
C LEU A 123 14.30 3.91 -21.95
N GLN A 124 13.28 4.75 -21.84
CA GLN A 124 13.16 5.99 -22.61
C GLN A 124 13.30 7.22 -21.71
N THR A 125 12.72 7.17 -20.52
CA THR A 125 12.71 8.28 -19.55
C THR A 125 13.46 7.86 -18.30
N LEU A 126 14.53 8.59 -17.98
CA LEU A 126 15.30 8.44 -16.76
C LEU A 126 15.36 9.77 -16.02
N ASP A 127 14.82 9.80 -14.82
CA ASP A 127 14.89 10.94 -13.91
C ASP A 127 15.80 10.60 -12.72
N LEU A 128 16.93 11.30 -12.64
CA LEU A 128 17.93 11.22 -11.57
C LEU A 128 18.05 12.56 -10.83
N SER A 129 17.08 13.47 -11.00
CA SER A 129 17.13 14.82 -10.43
C SER A 129 17.20 14.81 -8.90
N ILE A 130 17.75 15.86 -8.29
CA ILE A 130 17.82 16.00 -6.82
C ILE A 130 18.51 14.76 -6.20
N ASN A 131 19.73 14.49 -6.65
CA ASN A 131 20.61 13.45 -6.10
C ASN A 131 22.03 14.01 -6.00
N PRO A 132 22.82 13.65 -4.97
CA PRO A 132 24.19 14.13 -4.79
C PRO A 132 25.22 13.48 -5.73
N LEU A 133 24.86 13.28 -7.01
CA LEU A 133 25.75 12.75 -8.05
C LEU A 133 26.85 13.77 -8.38
N THR A 134 28.11 13.34 -8.39
CA THR A 134 29.28 14.21 -8.62
C THR A 134 29.89 14.08 -10.02
N SER A 135 29.77 12.90 -10.63
CA SER A 135 30.25 12.59 -11.98
C SER A 135 29.31 11.60 -12.67
N LEU A 136 29.26 11.68 -14.00
CA LEU A 136 28.56 10.71 -14.84
C LEU A 136 29.45 10.27 -15.99
N GLU A 137 29.48 8.96 -16.20
CA GLU A 137 30.19 8.34 -17.32
C GLU A 137 29.16 7.77 -18.30
N SER A 138 29.37 8.02 -19.58
CA SER A 138 28.38 7.71 -20.61
C SER A 138 28.06 6.23 -20.72
N GLU A 139 29.03 5.34 -20.48
CA GLU A 139 28.91 3.90 -20.71
C GLU A 139 27.85 3.21 -19.82
N GLN A 140 27.38 3.90 -18.77
CA GLN A 140 26.40 3.40 -17.82
C GLN A 140 24.96 3.39 -18.36
N PHE A 141 24.68 4.08 -19.47
CA PHE A 141 23.31 4.34 -19.93
C PHE A 141 22.85 3.50 -21.14
N PRO A 142 21.57 3.07 -21.18
CA PRO A 142 20.98 2.46 -22.37
C PRO A 142 20.88 3.42 -23.56
N LEU A 143 21.13 2.92 -24.77
CA LEU A 143 21.03 3.67 -26.04
C LEU A 143 19.60 4.17 -26.37
N THR A 144 18.58 3.67 -25.67
CA THR A 144 17.17 3.94 -25.92
C THR A 144 16.65 5.23 -25.28
N ILE A 145 17.45 5.88 -24.42
CA ILE A 145 17.01 7.05 -23.65
C ILE A 145 16.66 8.22 -24.59
N THR A 146 15.48 8.79 -24.37
CA THR A 146 14.97 9.99 -25.04
C THR A 146 14.85 11.19 -24.11
N TYR A 147 14.71 10.96 -22.80
CA TYR A 147 14.60 11.99 -21.77
C TYR A 147 15.52 11.66 -20.61
N LEU A 148 16.41 12.60 -20.26
CA LEU A 148 17.32 12.51 -19.13
C LEU A 148 17.25 13.77 -18.27
N ASP A 149 16.93 13.60 -16.99
CA ASP A 149 16.90 14.68 -16.01
C ASP A 149 18.00 14.48 -14.96
N LEU A 150 18.94 15.41 -14.92
CA LEU A 150 20.05 15.48 -13.97
C LEU A 150 19.99 16.79 -13.17
N SER A 151 18.82 17.42 -13.09
CA SER A 151 18.67 18.71 -12.42
C SER A 151 18.92 18.57 -10.91
N TYR A 152 19.43 19.61 -10.27
CA TYR A 152 19.76 19.64 -8.84
C TYR A 152 20.69 18.52 -8.39
N THR A 153 21.64 18.16 -9.26
CA THR A 153 22.77 17.29 -8.92
C THR A 153 23.99 18.11 -8.52
N SER A 154 25.01 17.45 -7.97
CA SER A 154 26.31 18.06 -7.63
C SER A 154 27.35 17.82 -8.74
N LEU A 155 26.89 17.75 -9.99
CA LEU A 155 27.70 17.30 -11.11
C LEU A 155 28.84 18.29 -11.40
N SER A 156 30.07 17.77 -11.38
CA SER A 156 31.29 18.52 -11.67
C SER A 156 31.85 18.22 -13.07
N ARG A 157 31.45 17.09 -13.66
CA ARG A 157 31.93 16.62 -14.97
C ARG A 157 30.83 15.91 -15.73
N PHE A 158 30.71 16.23 -17.01
CA PHE A 158 29.86 15.54 -17.98
C PHE A 158 30.71 15.19 -19.21
N THR A 159 30.96 13.90 -19.45
CA THR A 159 31.78 13.42 -20.56
C THR A 159 31.01 12.49 -21.49
N LEU A 160 31.16 12.69 -22.80
CA LEU A 160 30.66 11.78 -23.84
C LEU A 160 31.80 11.45 -24.81
N HIS A 161 32.25 10.19 -24.79
CA HIS A 161 33.30 9.70 -25.70
C HIS A 161 32.75 8.82 -26.84
N SER A 162 31.45 8.50 -26.83
CA SER A 162 30.77 7.70 -27.85
C SER A 162 29.30 8.13 -27.99
N ASP A 163 28.63 7.70 -29.08
CA ASP A 163 27.22 7.99 -29.36
C ASP A 163 26.28 7.15 -28.47
N VAL A 164 26.31 7.39 -27.16
CA VAL A 164 25.44 6.70 -26.19
C VAL A 164 24.02 7.26 -26.19
N PHE A 165 23.82 8.47 -26.71
CA PHE A 165 22.55 9.19 -26.70
C PHE A 165 21.99 9.46 -28.11
N PRO A 166 21.91 8.45 -29.00
CA PRO A 166 21.51 8.67 -30.39
C PRO A 166 20.07 9.17 -30.54
N HIS A 167 19.23 8.92 -29.53
CA HIS A 167 17.80 9.26 -29.51
C HIS A 167 17.44 10.29 -28.43
N LEU A 168 18.40 10.84 -27.71
CA LEU A 168 18.13 11.79 -26.63
C LEU A 168 17.51 13.07 -27.20
N GLN A 169 16.29 13.39 -26.77
CA GLN A 169 15.53 14.55 -27.19
C GLN A 169 15.53 15.65 -26.12
N THR A 170 15.52 15.26 -24.85
CA THR A 170 15.45 16.20 -23.72
C THR A 170 16.56 15.92 -22.73
N LEU A 171 17.35 16.94 -22.42
CA LEU A 171 18.37 16.93 -21.38
C LEU A 171 18.13 18.09 -20.43
N LYS A 172 18.07 17.79 -19.13
CA LYS A 172 17.94 18.82 -18.09
C LYS A 172 19.13 18.78 -17.15
N LEU A 173 19.77 19.93 -16.99
CA LEU A 173 20.95 20.15 -16.16
C LEU A 173 20.70 21.32 -15.19
N GLY A 174 19.44 21.57 -14.84
CA GLY A 174 19.08 22.73 -14.04
C GLY A 174 19.57 22.62 -12.59
N GLY A 175 19.77 23.72 -11.87
CA GLY A 175 20.09 23.70 -10.44
C GLY A 175 21.48 23.15 -10.09
N ILE A 176 22.38 23.05 -11.06
CA ILE A 176 23.79 22.71 -10.83
C ILE A 176 24.56 24.00 -10.50
N TYR A 177 25.03 24.10 -9.26
CA TYR A 177 25.69 25.31 -8.74
C TYR A 177 27.22 25.31 -8.93
N SER A 178 27.85 24.16 -9.14
CA SER A 178 29.26 24.06 -9.51
C SER A 178 29.45 24.32 -11.00
N ASP A 179 30.62 24.83 -11.39
CA ASP A 179 30.97 24.85 -12.80
C ASP A 179 31.13 23.41 -13.32
N LEU A 180 30.70 23.18 -14.55
CA LEU A 180 30.61 21.85 -15.14
C LEU A 180 31.72 21.67 -16.17
N HIS A 181 32.63 20.73 -15.94
CA HIS A 181 33.57 20.31 -16.97
C HIS A 181 32.82 19.55 -18.07
N TRP A 182 32.57 20.23 -19.18
CA TRP A 182 31.85 19.70 -20.35
C TRP A 182 32.83 19.16 -21.39
N ASP A 183 32.88 17.83 -21.53
CA ASP A 183 33.72 17.15 -22.53
C ASP A 183 32.84 16.34 -23.49
N VAL A 184 32.36 17.02 -24.54
CA VAL A 184 31.61 16.42 -25.64
C VAL A 184 32.35 16.76 -26.92
N SER A 185 33.16 15.81 -27.39
CA SER A 185 34.11 16.01 -28.48
C SER A 185 33.48 15.92 -29.88
N ASP A 186 32.40 15.15 -30.03
CA ASP A 186 31.64 15.03 -31.28
C ASP A 186 30.20 15.50 -31.10
N LYS A 187 29.79 16.48 -31.91
CA LYS A 187 28.41 17.00 -31.92
C LYS A 187 27.38 15.95 -32.33
N ALA A 188 27.81 14.92 -33.08
CA ALA A 188 26.94 13.83 -33.49
C ALA A 188 26.31 13.10 -32.30
N PHE A 189 26.93 13.16 -31.11
CA PHE A 189 26.44 12.51 -29.88
C PHE A 189 25.15 13.16 -29.33
N LEU A 190 24.85 14.42 -29.68
CA LEU A 190 23.64 15.15 -29.26
C LEU A 190 22.78 15.60 -30.45
N LYS A 191 22.92 14.95 -31.62
CA LYS A 191 22.22 15.29 -32.87
C LYS A 191 20.69 15.23 -32.81
N SER A 192 20.14 14.52 -31.83
CA SER A 192 18.70 14.35 -31.63
C SER A 192 18.13 15.32 -30.59
N LEU A 193 18.97 16.08 -29.89
CA LEU A 193 18.56 16.91 -28.76
C LEU A 193 17.69 18.09 -29.25
N ARG A 194 16.46 18.16 -28.75
CA ARG A 194 15.47 19.20 -29.06
C ARG A 194 15.27 20.16 -27.91
N THR A 195 15.38 19.70 -26.67
CA THR A 195 15.13 20.49 -25.47
C THR A 195 16.32 20.41 -24.52
N LEU A 196 16.83 21.57 -24.13
CA LEU A 196 17.89 21.70 -23.14
C LEU A 196 17.44 22.69 -22.07
N SER A 197 17.43 22.25 -20.81
CA SER A 197 17.24 23.14 -19.67
C SER A 197 18.53 23.29 -18.89
N LEU A 198 18.97 24.54 -18.79
CA LEU A 198 20.07 25.03 -17.96
C LEU A 198 19.51 26.01 -16.92
N SER A 199 18.31 25.74 -16.39
CA SER A 199 17.69 26.64 -15.41
C SER A 199 18.47 26.65 -14.10
N GLN A 200 18.60 27.76 -13.38
CA GLN A 200 19.29 27.81 -12.08
C GLN A 200 20.76 27.35 -12.10
N THR A 201 21.44 27.41 -13.26
CA THR A 201 22.87 27.08 -13.36
C THR A 201 23.76 28.28 -13.06
N GLN A 202 24.97 28.01 -12.55
CA GLN A 202 26.00 29.02 -12.29
C GLN A 202 27.30 28.74 -13.06
N PHE A 203 27.17 28.22 -14.29
CA PHE A 203 28.31 27.89 -15.12
C PHE A 203 29.13 29.11 -15.56
N SER A 204 30.40 28.87 -15.85
CA SER A 204 31.25 29.88 -16.47
C SER A 204 30.87 30.13 -17.94
N ALA A 205 31.29 31.28 -18.48
CA ALA A 205 31.04 31.64 -19.87
C ALA A 205 31.62 30.60 -20.85
N GLU A 206 32.78 30.03 -20.49
CA GLU A 206 33.47 28.99 -21.26
C GLU A 206 32.63 27.71 -21.32
N THR A 207 32.07 27.26 -20.18
CA THR A 207 31.18 26.10 -20.12
C THR A 207 29.95 26.28 -20.99
N TYR A 208 29.23 27.42 -20.90
CA TYR A 208 28.09 27.68 -21.78
C TYR A 208 28.49 27.69 -23.26
N GLN A 209 29.66 28.26 -23.58
CA GLN A 209 30.17 28.27 -24.94
C GLN A 209 30.41 26.85 -25.47
N LEU A 210 31.04 25.98 -24.69
CA LEU A 210 31.28 24.59 -25.07
C LEU A 210 29.96 23.82 -25.27
N ILE A 211 29.00 24.01 -24.36
CA ILE A 211 27.66 23.41 -24.48
C ILE A 211 27.02 23.82 -25.80
N PHE A 212 26.87 25.13 -26.08
CA PHE A 212 26.20 25.56 -27.31
C PHE A 212 26.97 25.21 -28.58
N GLN A 213 28.30 25.12 -28.52
CA GLN A 213 29.10 24.63 -29.65
C GLN A 213 28.83 23.16 -29.97
N SER A 214 28.46 22.35 -28.98
CA SER A 214 28.18 20.92 -29.17
C SER A 214 26.78 20.61 -29.76
N LEU A 215 25.94 21.62 -30.00
CA LEU A 215 24.53 21.46 -30.38
C LEU A 215 24.22 22.03 -31.77
N ASP A 216 23.52 21.26 -32.61
CA ASP A 216 23.11 21.70 -33.96
C ASP A 216 21.59 21.60 -34.22
N SER A 217 20.80 20.99 -33.31
CA SER A 217 19.39 20.64 -33.57
C SER A 217 18.39 21.09 -32.49
N LEU A 218 18.83 21.97 -31.60
CA LEU A 218 18.07 22.45 -30.44
C LEU A 218 16.86 23.27 -30.89
N LYS A 219 15.70 23.05 -30.25
CA LYS A 219 14.43 23.74 -30.51
C LYS A 219 13.98 24.59 -29.33
N ASP A 220 14.16 24.09 -28.11
CA ASP A 220 13.74 24.71 -26.85
C ASP A 220 14.95 24.84 -25.91
N LEU A 221 15.27 26.08 -25.54
CA LEU A 221 16.32 26.40 -24.59
C LEU A 221 15.72 27.12 -23.37
N ASP A 222 15.93 26.53 -22.20
CA ASP A 222 15.52 27.13 -20.93
C ASP A 222 16.74 27.60 -20.13
N LEU A 223 16.82 28.92 -19.94
CA LEU A 223 17.82 29.63 -19.18
C LEU A 223 17.16 30.39 -18.02
N SER A 224 16.09 29.84 -17.44
CA SER A 224 15.39 30.49 -16.32
C SER A 224 16.22 30.49 -15.04
N GLN A 225 16.11 31.54 -14.23
CA GLN A 225 16.84 31.68 -12.95
C GLN A 225 18.37 31.57 -13.04
N VAL A 226 18.94 31.97 -14.18
CA VAL A 226 20.38 32.10 -14.39
C VAL A 226 20.80 33.51 -13.96
N TYR A 227 21.28 33.65 -12.73
CA TYR A 227 21.71 34.94 -12.17
C TYR A 227 22.89 35.58 -12.92
N THR A 228 23.63 34.79 -13.70
CA THR A 228 24.78 35.20 -14.50
C THR A 228 24.43 35.37 -15.99
N LEU A 229 23.18 35.71 -16.33
CA LEU A 229 22.72 35.77 -17.73
C LEU A 229 23.60 36.65 -18.65
N ASP A 230 24.19 37.72 -18.13
CA ASP A 230 25.04 38.65 -18.90
C ASP A 230 26.29 37.99 -19.51
N ILE A 231 26.80 36.89 -18.92
CA ILE A 231 27.96 36.16 -19.44
C ILE A 231 27.57 35.00 -20.38
N VAL A 232 26.27 34.72 -20.52
CA VAL A 232 25.79 33.63 -21.38
C VAL A 232 25.92 34.07 -22.85
N PRO A 233 26.66 33.32 -23.70
CA PRO A 233 26.85 33.67 -25.10
C PRO A 233 25.60 33.31 -25.95
N LEU A 234 24.52 34.08 -25.78
CA LEU A 234 23.26 33.90 -26.51
C LEU A 234 23.41 34.02 -28.02
N ASP A 235 24.43 34.75 -28.50
CA ASP A 235 24.75 34.83 -29.92
C ASP A 235 25.14 33.48 -30.52
N ARG A 236 25.65 32.55 -29.71
CA ARG A 236 25.96 31.17 -30.13
C ARG A 236 24.72 30.30 -30.10
N ALA A 237 23.94 30.35 -29.01
CA ALA A 237 22.70 29.59 -28.90
C ALA A 237 21.71 29.95 -30.01
N CYS A 238 21.57 31.24 -30.33
CA CYS A 238 20.61 31.72 -31.32
C CYS A 238 21.09 31.61 -32.78
N ARG A 239 22.34 31.17 -33.02
CA ARG A 239 22.79 30.73 -34.36
C ARG A 239 22.30 29.33 -34.72
N ILE A 240 21.74 28.59 -33.76
CA ILE A 240 21.13 27.29 -34.03
C ILE A 240 19.81 27.55 -34.77
N ASP A 241 19.79 27.29 -36.07
CA ASP A 241 18.67 27.64 -36.97
C ASP A 241 17.32 27.00 -36.56
N THR A 242 17.37 25.88 -35.84
CA THR A 242 16.18 25.15 -35.36
C THR A 242 15.60 25.73 -34.07
N LEU A 243 16.27 26.67 -33.41
CA LEU A 243 15.83 27.23 -32.13
C LEU A 243 14.57 28.06 -32.32
N GLN A 244 13.50 27.68 -31.61
CA GLN A 244 12.17 28.27 -31.73
C GLN A 244 11.68 28.87 -30.41
N LYS A 245 12.06 28.26 -29.28
CA LYS A 245 11.64 28.66 -27.96
C LYS A 245 12.84 29.01 -27.08
N LEU A 246 12.74 30.16 -26.43
CA LEU A 246 13.72 30.63 -25.44
C LEU A 246 13.00 31.06 -24.17
N SER A 247 13.39 30.48 -23.04
CA SER A 247 12.94 30.89 -21.71
C SER A 247 14.04 31.65 -20.98
N LEU A 248 13.75 32.90 -20.61
CA LEU A 248 14.56 33.78 -19.77
C LEU A 248 13.78 34.16 -18.49
N SER A 249 12.91 33.25 -18.03
CA SER A 249 12.05 33.49 -16.88
C SER A 249 12.86 33.66 -15.60
N ASN A 250 12.46 34.59 -14.73
CA ASN A 250 13.05 34.78 -13.40
C ASN A 250 14.58 35.03 -13.43
N ASN A 251 15.07 35.81 -14.39
CA ASN A 251 16.49 36.18 -14.54
C ASN A 251 16.82 37.57 -14.00
N TYR A 252 15.93 38.13 -13.17
CA TYR A 252 16.08 39.46 -12.59
C TYR A 252 16.28 40.59 -13.63
N ILE A 253 15.78 40.40 -14.86
CA ILE A 253 15.98 41.37 -15.95
C ILE A 253 15.21 42.64 -15.63
N LEU A 254 15.93 43.75 -15.45
CA LEU A 254 15.37 45.08 -15.22
C LEU A 254 15.07 45.83 -16.52
N VAL A 255 15.95 45.72 -17.51
CA VAL A 255 15.79 46.38 -18.82
C VAL A 255 16.19 45.40 -19.90
N LEU A 256 15.30 45.19 -20.88
CA LEU A 256 15.58 44.34 -22.02
C LEU A 256 16.39 45.11 -23.06
N LYS A 257 17.72 44.93 -23.05
CA LYS A 257 18.62 45.56 -24.02
C LYS A 257 18.53 44.85 -25.38
N ASP A 258 18.41 45.63 -26.47
CA ASP A 258 18.36 45.09 -27.83
C ASP A 258 19.57 44.18 -28.13
N SER A 259 20.75 44.52 -27.60
CA SER A 259 21.98 43.74 -27.78
C SER A 259 21.91 42.30 -27.23
N LEU A 260 21.04 42.02 -26.24
CA LEU A 260 20.92 40.70 -25.64
C LEU A 260 20.18 39.72 -26.55
N LEU A 261 19.14 40.20 -27.24
CA LEU A 261 18.21 39.37 -28.00
C LEU A 261 18.33 39.52 -29.53
N LEU A 262 19.13 40.46 -30.01
CA LEU A 262 19.37 40.68 -31.44
C LEU A 262 19.73 39.41 -32.23
N PRO A 263 20.54 38.49 -31.71
CA PRO A 263 20.83 37.23 -32.40
C PRO A 263 19.62 36.30 -32.55
N CYS A 264 18.58 36.44 -31.73
CA CYS A 264 17.49 35.48 -31.58
C CYS A 264 16.23 35.81 -32.41
N SER A 265 16.39 36.59 -33.49
CA SER A 265 15.26 37.12 -34.28
C SER A 265 14.31 36.06 -34.89
N ASN A 266 14.72 34.79 -35.01
CA ASN A 266 13.93 33.71 -35.60
C ASN A 266 13.00 32.98 -34.60
N LEU A 267 12.99 33.38 -33.32
CA LEU A 267 12.16 32.75 -32.29
C LEU A 267 10.66 32.87 -32.59
N THR A 268 9.92 31.82 -32.22
CA THR A 268 8.46 31.75 -32.28
C THR A 268 7.81 31.83 -30.89
N GLU A 269 8.55 31.48 -29.83
CA GLU A 269 8.09 31.50 -28.45
C GLU A 269 9.15 32.13 -27.53
N LEU A 270 8.75 33.12 -26.74
CA LEU A 270 9.64 33.81 -25.81
C LEU A 270 8.99 33.94 -24.43
N ASP A 271 9.67 33.39 -23.41
CA ASP A 271 9.27 33.55 -22.01
C ASP A 271 10.17 34.56 -21.29
N LEU A 272 9.58 35.67 -20.86
CA LEU A 272 10.21 36.72 -20.05
C LEU A 272 9.54 36.85 -18.68
N SER A 273 8.76 35.85 -18.25
CA SER A 273 7.99 35.92 -17.02
C SER A 273 8.85 36.04 -15.76
N ILE A 274 8.27 36.56 -14.68
CA ILE A 274 8.91 36.65 -13.35
C ILE A 274 10.20 37.51 -13.42
N ASN A 275 10.29 38.47 -14.34
CA ASN A 275 11.37 39.46 -14.37
C ASN A 275 10.93 40.79 -13.73
N TYR A 276 11.78 41.82 -13.77
CA TYR A 276 11.50 43.13 -13.16
C TYR A 276 11.57 44.25 -14.21
N LEU A 277 11.03 44.00 -15.40
CA LEU A 277 11.18 44.88 -16.56
C LEU A 277 10.66 46.31 -16.28
N THR A 278 9.61 46.49 -15.49
CA THR A 278 8.93 47.78 -15.16
C THR A 278 8.40 48.58 -16.37
N GLU A 279 9.18 48.70 -17.43
CA GLU A 279 8.87 49.20 -18.77
C GLU A 279 9.56 48.33 -19.85
N LEU A 280 8.99 48.30 -21.05
CA LEU A 280 9.58 47.67 -22.23
C LEU A 280 9.73 48.75 -23.29
N ALA A 281 10.96 49.00 -23.75
CA ALA A 281 11.20 50.02 -24.77
C ALA A 281 10.53 49.64 -26.10
N ALA A 282 10.14 50.65 -26.88
CA ALA A 282 9.42 50.48 -28.14
C ALA A 282 10.17 49.61 -29.17
N SER A 283 11.51 49.57 -29.09
CA SER A 283 12.36 48.78 -29.99
C SER A 283 12.64 47.35 -29.50
N SER A 284 12.51 47.06 -28.20
CA SER A 284 13.10 45.86 -27.57
C SER A 284 12.60 44.52 -28.10
N LEU A 285 11.39 44.47 -28.67
CA LEU A 285 10.80 43.25 -29.24
C LEU A 285 10.44 43.40 -30.73
N GLN A 286 10.78 44.52 -31.35
CA GLN A 286 10.36 44.83 -32.73
C GLN A 286 10.96 43.85 -33.76
N MET A 287 12.12 43.28 -33.47
CA MET A 287 12.83 42.37 -34.36
C MET A 287 12.18 41.00 -34.52
N PHE A 288 11.33 40.59 -33.57
CA PHE A 288 10.70 39.27 -33.58
C PHE A 288 9.49 39.25 -34.51
N THR A 289 9.74 39.07 -35.79
CA THR A 289 8.69 39.05 -36.82
C THR A 289 7.85 37.76 -36.83
N ARG A 290 8.39 36.67 -36.26
CA ARG A 290 7.76 35.34 -36.23
C ARG A 290 7.20 34.94 -34.87
N LEU A 291 7.24 35.83 -33.88
CA LEU A 291 6.80 35.49 -32.53
C LEU A 291 5.30 35.23 -32.50
N SER A 292 4.94 34.02 -32.10
CA SER A 292 3.56 33.55 -32.00
C SER A 292 3.09 33.45 -30.55
N TRP A 293 4.01 33.28 -29.60
CA TRP A 293 3.73 33.17 -28.17
C TRP A 293 4.68 34.06 -27.36
N LEU A 294 4.11 34.91 -26.51
CA LEU A 294 4.87 35.81 -25.62
C LEU A 294 4.33 35.75 -24.20
N ASN A 295 5.22 35.46 -23.26
CA ASN A 295 4.91 35.44 -21.83
C ASN A 295 5.61 36.57 -21.08
N LEU A 296 4.80 37.51 -20.59
CA LEU A 296 5.20 38.67 -19.79
C LEU A 296 4.58 38.61 -18.38
N ARG A 297 4.23 37.42 -17.90
CA ARG A 297 3.64 37.23 -16.57
C ARG A 297 4.57 37.78 -15.48
N ARG A 298 4.06 38.54 -14.50
CA ARG A 298 4.85 38.99 -13.34
C ARG A 298 6.16 39.67 -13.72
N THR A 299 6.07 40.64 -14.63
CA THR A 299 7.21 41.45 -15.10
C THR A 299 7.24 42.86 -14.47
N GLY A 300 6.22 43.19 -13.68
CA GLY A 300 6.09 44.50 -13.01
C GLY A 300 5.49 45.59 -13.90
N LEU A 301 4.89 45.24 -15.04
CA LEU A 301 4.31 46.20 -15.98
C LEU A 301 3.12 46.94 -15.36
N THR A 302 3.07 48.26 -15.58
CA THR A 302 1.96 49.13 -15.12
C THR A 302 0.98 49.50 -16.23
N GLU A 303 1.38 49.29 -17.49
CA GLU A 303 0.58 49.46 -18.69
C GLU A 303 0.99 48.43 -19.76
N VAL A 304 0.18 48.27 -20.81
CA VAL A 304 0.52 47.39 -21.93
C VAL A 304 1.62 48.06 -22.78
N PRO A 305 2.77 47.41 -23.00
CA PRO A 305 3.86 47.96 -23.81
C PRO A 305 3.43 48.31 -25.25
N GLN A 306 3.83 49.48 -25.74
CA GLN A 306 3.49 49.93 -27.10
C GLN A 306 4.04 49.00 -28.19
N THR A 307 5.14 48.29 -27.92
CA THR A 307 5.78 47.35 -28.85
C THR A 307 4.84 46.22 -29.27
N ILE A 308 3.91 45.82 -28.41
CA ILE A 308 2.94 44.73 -28.68
C ILE A 308 2.08 45.04 -29.92
N ARG A 309 1.80 46.33 -30.18
CA ARG A 309 0.99 46.79 -31.34
C ARG A 309 1.54 46.33 -32.69
N ASN A 310 2.85 46.13 -32.78
CA ASN A 310 3.51 45.77 -34.03
C ASN A 310 3.68 44.24 -34.19
N MET A 311 3.27 43.45 -33.20
CA MET A 311 3.51 41.99 -33.16
C MET A 311 2.35 41.20 -33.80
N SER A 312 2.08 41.49 -35.07
CA SER A 312 0.93 40.93 -35.81
C SER A 312 0.90 39.39 -35.96
N SER A 313 2.03 38.72 -35.74
CA SER A 313 2.16 37.26 -35.75
C SER A 313 1.74 36.58 -34.44
N LEU A 314 1.49 37.35 -33.36
CA LEU A 314 1.10 36.80 -32.06
C LEU A 314 -0.24 36.07 -32.13
N THR A 315 -0.23 34.86 -31.58
CA THR A 315 -1.41 34.00 -31.39
C THR A 315 -1.76 33.84 -29.91
N SER A 316 -0.79 33.99 -29.02
CA SER A 316 -0.96 33.87 -27.58
C SER A 316 -0.13 34.92 -26.84
N LEU A 317 -0.80 35.69 -25.99
CA LEU A 317 -0.18 36.72 -25.17
C LEU A 317 -0.65 36.60 -23.72
N THR A 318 0.28 36.52 -22.78
CA THR A 318 -0.02 36.60 -21.35
C THR A 318 0.69 37.77 -20.70
N LEU A 319 -0.10 38.58 -20.02
CA LEU A 319 0.27 39.73 -19.19
C LEU A 319 -0.22 39.53 -17.74
N ARG A 320 -0.42 38.27 -17.34
CA ARG A 320 -0.92 37.89 -16.00
C ARG A 320 -0.02 38.40 -14.85
N ASP A 321 -0.60 38.65 -13.69
CA ASP A 321 0.15 38.97 -12.45
C ASP A 321 1.03 40.22 -12.64
N ASN A 322 0.47 41.28 -13.21
CA ASN A 322 1.15 42.57 -13.39
C ASN A 322 0.39 43.67 -12.62
N SER A 323 0.81 44.93 -12.76
CA SER A 323 0.14 46.09 -12.15
C SER A 323 -0.62 46.94 -13.17
N ILE A 324 -1.12 46.35 -14.27
CA ILE A 324 -1.84 47.06 -15.31
C ILE A 324 -3.18 47.56 -14.76
N SER A 325 -3.39 48.88 -14.79
CA SER A 325 -4.59 49.51 -14.22
C SER A 325 -5.61 50.01 -15.25
N LYS A 326 -5.16 50.27 -16.48
CA LYS A 326 -5.98 50.80 -17.58
C LYS A 326 -5.56 50.18 -18.90
N LEU A 327 -6.53 49.92 -19.77
CA LEU A 327 -6.33 49.50 -21.16
C LEU A 327 -6.77 50.62 -22.10
N ARG A 328 -5.94 50.95 -23.10
CA ARG A 328 -6.22 51.95 -24.13
C ARG A 328 -6.62 51.25 -25.44
N CYS A 329 -7.41 51.91 -26.27
CA CYS A 329 -7.92 51.35 -27.54
C CYS A 329 -6.82 50.80 -28.47
N LEU A 330 -5.61 51.38 -28.41
CA LEU A 330 -4.51 50.99 -29.29
C LEU A 330 -3.65 49.86 -28.73
N ASP A 331 -3.86 49.39 -27.50
CA ASP A 331 -2.92 48.48 -26.82
C ASP A 331 -2.81 47.10 -27.49
N PHE A 332 -3.90 46.60 -28.09
CA PHE A 332 -3.93 45.34 -28.84
C PHE A 332 -4.26 45.53 -30.33
N SER A 333 -4.12 46.75 -30.84
CA SER A 333 -4.40 47.02 -32.25
C SER A 333 -3.46 46.23 -33.17
N GLY A 334 -3.98 45.72 -34.29
CA GLY A 334 -3.23 44.91 -35.25
C GLY A 334 -3.07 43.42 -34.91
N LEU A 335 -3.43 42.97 -33.70
CA LEU A 335 -3.30 41.58 -33.26
C LEU A 335 -4.42 40.64 -33.78
N ARG A 336 -4.60 40.62 -35.11
CA ARG A 336 -5.71 39.89 -35.76
C ARG A 336 -5.61 38.36 -35.65
N LEU A 337 -4.40 37.83 -35.42
CA LEU A 337 -4.16 36.39 -35.27
C LEU A 337 -4.24 35.91 -33.82
N LEU A 338 -4.46 36.82 -32.85
CA LEU A 338 -4.49 36.49 -31.44
C LEU A 338 -5.69 35.61 -31.12
N LYS A 339 -5.42 34.45 -30.51
CA LYS A 339 -6.39 33.46 -30.06
C LYS A 339 -6.53 33.43 -28.54
N PHE A 340 -5.45 33.65 -27.82
CA PHE A 340 -5.41 33.62 -26.35
C PHE A 340 -4.87 34.93 -25.79
N LEU A 341 -5.63 35.58 -24.91
CA LEU A 341 -5.22 36.77 -24.19
C LEU A 341 -5.48 36.60 -22.70
N ASN A 342 -4.40 36.63 -21.91
CA ASN A 342 -4.48 36.54 -20.45
C ASN A 342 -4.03 37.84 -19.79
N LEU A 343 -4.98 38.53 -19.16
CA LEU A 343 -4.85 39.77 -18.40
C LEU A 343 -5.20 39.55 -16.91
N SER A 344 -5.28 38.31 -16.46
CA SER A 344 -5.67 38.00 -15.08
C SER A 344 -4.68 38.52 -14.04
N GLU A 345 -5.12 38.68 -12.79
CA GLU A 345 -4.26 39.14 -11.68
C GLU A 345 -3.61 40.50 -11.99
N ASN A 346 -4.42 41.47 -12.43
CA ASN A 346 -4.01 42.85 -12.68
C ASN A 346 -4.89 43.82 -11.87
N LYS A 347 -4.82 45.12 -12.15
CA LYS A 347 -5.54 46.19 -11.44
C LYS A 347 -6.57 46.89 -12.34
N ILE A 348 -7.05 46.21 -13.39
CA ILE A 348 -7.95 46.79 -14.40
C ILE A 348 -9.32 47.07 -13.77
N ARG A 349 -9.82 48.30 -13.91
CA ARG A 349 -11.11 48.73 -13.34
C ARG A 349 -12.26 48.79 -14.34
N GLU A 350 -11.93 49.14 -15.59
CA GLU A 350 -12.90 49.41 -16.65
C GLU A 350 -12.39 48.81 -17.96
N LEU A 351 -13.32 48.33 -18.80
CA LEU A 351 -13.06 47.81 -20.13
C LEU A 351 -13.82 48.64 -21.16
N ASN A 352 -13.18 48.97 -22.28
CA ASN A 352 -13.81 49.73 -23.37
C ASN A 352 -13.84 48.87 -24.65
N SER A 353 -14.95 48.91 -25.39
CA SER A 353 -15.14 48.15 -26.65
C SER A 353 -14.01 48.31 -27.67
N CYS A 354 -13.43 49.50 -27.75
CA CYS A 354 -12.37 49.80 -28.70
C CYS A 354 -11.10 48.96 -28.46
N VAL A 355 -10.84 48.51 -27.22
CA VAL A 355 -9.64 47.72 -26.84
C VAL A 355 -9.60 46.39 -27.58
N PHE A 356 -10.78 45.82 -27.85
CA PHE A 356 -10.93 44.49 -28.43
C PHE A 356 -11.30 44.50 -29.93
N GLN A 357 -11.35 45.69 -30.55
CA GLN A 357 -11.90 45.88 -31.90
C GLN A 357 -11.19 45.03 -32.98
N ASP A 358 -9.87 44.86 -32.88
CA ASP A 358 -9.07 44.11 -33.87
C ASP A 358 -8.95 42.59 -33.56
N LEU A 359 -9.44 42.13 -32.41
CA LEU A 359 -9.25 40.76 -31.90
C LEU A 359 -10.28 39.76 -32.46
N GLN A 360 -10.40 39.70 -33.78
CA GLN A 360 -11.45 38.94 -34.48
C GLN A 360 -11.35 37.41 -34.32
N ASN A 361 -10.14 36.90 -34.09
CA ASN A 361 -9.87 35.47 -33.91
C ASN A 361 -9.69 35.05 -32.44
N LEU A 362 -9.98 35.94 -31.49
CA LEU A 362 -9.80 35.66 -30.08
C LEU A 362 -10.77 34.55 -29.65
N GLN A 363 -10.21 33.47 -29.12
CA GLN A 363 -10.93 32.28 -28.67
C GLN A 363 -11.06 32.25 -27.15
N GLU A 364 -10.03 32.71 -26.43
CA GLU A 364 -10.00 32.75 -24.99
C GLU A 364 -9.54 34.11 -24.47
N LEU A 365 -10.37 34.70 -23.60
CA LEU A 365 -10.08 35.92 -22.88
C LEU A 365 -10.15 35.66 -21.37
N ASN A 366 -9.02 35.84 -20.70
CA ASN A 366 -8.93 35.73 -19.25
C ASN A 366 -8.64 37.09 -18.62
N ILE A 367 -9.63 37.64 -17.92
CA ILE A 367 -9.60 38.91 -17.18
C ILE A 367 -9.88 38.69 -15.68
N ALA A 368 -9.71 37.46 -15.19
CA ALA A 368 -9.98 37.10 -13.80
C ALA A 368 -9.09 37.85 -12.80
N LYS A 369 -9.53 38.00 -11.54
CA LYS A 369 -8.78 38.66 -10.47
C LYS A 369 -8.30 40.06 -10.88
N ASN A 370 -9.22 40.86 -11.39
CA ASN A 370 -9.05 42.30 -11.64
C ASN A 370 -10.02 43.10 -10.75
N LEU A 371 -10.14 44.41 -10.99
CA LEU A 371 -10.99 45.32 -10.23
C LEU A 371 -12.23 45.76 -11.01
N ILE A 372 -12.68 44.95 -11.98
CA ILE A 372 -13.77 45.32 -12.91
C ILE A 372 -15.10 45.35 -12.16
N GLN A 373 -15.85 46.45 -12.30
CA GLN A 373 -17.14 46.65 -11.60
C GLN A 373 -18.37 46.44 -12.50
N THR A 374 -18.25 46.73 -13.78
CA THR A 374 -19.30 46.61 -14.79
C THR A 374 -18.67 46.29 -16.14
N PHE A 375 -19.43 45.66 -17.01
CA PHE A 375 -19.04 45.41 -18.40
C PHE A 375 -19.65 46.41 -19.39
N ASP A 376 -20.51 47.35 -18.96
CA ASP A 376 -21.15 48.40 -19.79
C ASP A 376 -21.26 48.03 -21.30
N ASP A 377 -20.66 48.85 -22.18
CA ASP A 377 -20.49 48.57 -23.61
C ASP A 377 -19.14 47.90 -23.92
N SER A 378 -18.43 47.32 -22.94
CA SER A 378 -17.09 46.72 -23.11
C SER A 378 -17.03 45.66 -24.21
N PHE A 379 -18.14 44.98 -24.48
CA PHE A 379 -18.29 43.97 -25.54
C PHE A 379 -19.20 44.44 -26.69
N GLY A 380 -19.35 45.76 -26.86
CA GLY A 380 -20.12 46.36 -27.96
C GLY A 380 -19.51 46.05 -29.33
N THR A 381 -18.19 45.85 -29.40
CA THR A 381 -17.51 45.24 -30.53
C THR A 381 -17.73 43.73 -30.50
N ALA A 382 -18.03 43.13 -31.66
CA ALA A 382 -18.15 41.68 -31.72
C ALA A 382 -16.78 41.06 -31.43
N LEU A 383 -16.73 40.16 -30.43
CA LEU A 383 -15.71 39.12 -30.29
C LEU A 383 -16.29 37.83 -30.89
N PRO A 384 -16.36 37.72 -32.23
CA PRO A 384 -17.22 36.72 -32.88
C PRO A 384 -16.73 35.29 -32.65
N SER A 385 -15.43 35.11 -32.41
CA SER A 385 -14.78 33.80 -32.27
C SER A 385 -14.59 33.36 -30.81
N LEU A 386 -15.08 34.12 -29.83
CA LEU A 386 -14.80 33.88 -28.42
C LEU A 386 -15.55 32.64 -27.93
N LEU A 387 -14.79 31.67 -27.41
CA LEU A 387 -15.27 30.40 -26.87
C LEU A 387 -15.25 30.38 -25.35
N VAL A 388 -14.25 31.03 -24.74
CA VAL A 388 -14.00 31.03 -23.30
C VAL A 388 -13.81 32.46 -22.80
N LEU A 389 -14.61 32.85 -21.81
CA LEU A 389 -14.46 34.10 -21.07
C LEU A 389 -14.34 33.80 -19.58
N ASN A 390 -13.17 34.07 -19.02
CA ASN A 390 -12.96 34.02 -17.58
C ASN A 390 -12.85 35.43 -17.01
N ALA A 391 -13.87 35.84 -16.26
CA ALA A 391 -13.89 37.09 -15.51
C ALA A 391 -14.11 36.86 -14.01
N ALA A 392 -13.73 35.68 -13.51
CA ALA A 392 -13.85 35.32 -12.11
C ALA A 392 -13.08 36.28 -11.19
N ARG A 393 -13.51 36.39 -9.93
CA ARG A 393 -12.87 37.15 -8.85
C ARG A 393 -12.64 38.63 -9.22
N ASN A 394 -13.58 39.22 -9.96
CA ASN A 394 -13.68 40.67 -10.15
C ASN A 394 -14.63 41.27 -9.11
N HIS A 395 -14.81 42.59 -9.16
CA HIS A 395 -15.76 43.33 -8.31
C HIS A 395 -17.06 43.64 -9.05
N ILE A 396 -17.54 42.72 -9.89
CA ILE A 396 -18.70 42.96 -10.76
C ILE A 396 -19.92 43.17 -9.88
N VAL A 397 -20.47 44.38 -9.91
CA VAL A 397 -21.64 44.79 -9.12
C VAL A 397 -22.90 44.57 -9.93
N LYS A 398 -22.87 44.81 -11.24
CA LYS A 398 -24.06 44.78 -12.09
C LYS A 398 -23.78 44.14 -13.44
N LEU A 399 -24.65 43.21 -13.87
CA LEU A 399 -24.75 42.76 -15.26
C LEU A 399 -25.97 43.41 -15.92
N GLN A 400 -25.72 44.15 -16.99
CA GLN A 400 -26.75 44.86 -17.77
C GLN A 400 -27.42 43.92 -18.78
N ASN A 401 -28.62 44.28 -19.22
CA ASN A 401 -29.31 43.53 -20.27
C ASN A 401 -28.47 43.45 -21.57
N ASN A 402 -28.54 42.33 -22.28
CA ASN A 402 -27.86 42.12 -23.56
C ASN A 402 -26.32 42.25 -23.56
N VAL A 403 -25.65 42.27 -22.40
CA VAL A 403 -24.20 42.47 -22.33
C VAL A 403 -23.40 41.39 -23.09
N PHE A 404 -23.93 40.17 -23.19
CA PHE A 404 -23.33 39.06 -23.94
C PHE A 404 -24.00 38.78 -25.29
N ARG A 405 -24.91 39.64 -25.76
CA ARG A 405 -25.78 39.37 -26.92
C ARG A 405 -25.05 38.99 -28.21
N ARG A 406 -23.83 39.51 -28.40
CA ARG A 406 -23.00 39.27 -29.60
C ARG A 406 -22.11 38.02 -29.48
N MET A 407 -21.97 37.42 -28.30
CA MET A 407 -21.06 36.29 -28.03
C MET A 407 -21.73 34.93 -28.28
N THR A 408 -22.20 34.73 -29.52
CA THR A 408 -23.02 33.54 -29.85
C THR A 408 -22.27 32.21 -29.83
N LEU A 409 -20.93 32.23 -29.99
CA LEU A 409 -20.07 31.04 -29.95
C LEU A 409 -19.55 30.71 -28.54
N LEU A 410 -19.86 31.52 -27.53
CA LEU A 410 -19.31 31.34 -26.19
C LEU A 410 -19.81 30.02 -25.59
N THR A 411 -18.85 29.19 -25.16
CA THR A 411 -19.10 27.86 -24.57
C THR A 411 -18.86 27.84 -23.07
N ASN A 412 -17.90 28.62 -22.57
CA ASN A 412 -17.50 28.64 -21.17
C ASN A 412 -17.47 30.09 -20.67
N LEU A 413 -18.23 30.34 -19.60
CA LEU A 413 -18.30 31.65 -18.95
C LEU A 413 -18.10 31.50 -17.44
N ASP A 414 -17.06 32.13 -16.93
CA ASP A 414 -16.78 32.18 -15.48
C ASP A 414 -16.91 33.62 -14.97
N LEU A 415 -17.88 33.82 -14.09
CA LEU A 415 -18.27 35.05 -13.42
C LEU A 415 -18.32 34.87 -11.90
N GLN A 416 -17.63 33.85 -11.34
CA GLN A 416 -17.54 33.71 -9.88
C GLN A 416 -16.93 34.97 -9.27
N ALA A 417 -17.41 35.43 -8.13
CA ALA A 417 -16.92 36.63 -7.46
C ALA A 417 -16.58 36.31 -6.00
N GLU A 418 -15.57 36.97 -5.44
CA GLU A 418 -15.21 36.80 -4.01
C GLU A 418 -16.22 37.51 -3.09
N SER A 419 -16.92 38.53 -3.61
CA SER A 419 -18.03 39.23 -2.97
C SER A 419 -19.31 39.10 -3.81
N ALA A 420 -20.49 39.32 -3.21
CA ALA A 420 -21.79 39.22 -3.89
C ALA A 420 -21.83 39.92 -5.26
N LEU A 421 -22.42 39.27 -6.27
CA LEU A 421 -22.92 39.96 -7.45
C LEU A 421 -24.17 40.75 -7.05
N VAL A 422 -24.11 42.08 -7.14
CA VAL A 422 -25.13 42.95 -6.54
C VAL A 422 -26.42 43.01 -7.38
N SER A 423 -26.36 42.88 -8.70
CA SER A 423 -27.56 42.85 -9.56
C SER A 423 -27.31 42.23 -10.94
N VAL A 424 -28.26 41.42 -11.43
CA VAL A 424 -28.29 40.97 -12.83
C VAL A 424 -29.63 41.37 -13.42
N GLU A 425 -29.60 42.18 -14.49
CA GLU A 425 -30.79 42.59 -15.22
C GLU A 425 -31.35 41.42 -16.06
N TYR A 426 -32.67 41.41 -16.24
CA TYR A 426 -33.32 40.44 -17.11
C TYR A 426 -32.77 40.53 -18.55
N GLY A 427 -32.43 39.38 -19.13
CA GLY A 427 -31.82 39.29 -20.47
C GLY A 427 -30.32 39.58 -20.51
N ALA A 428 -29.61 39.60 -19.38
CA ALA A 428 -28.15 39.76 -19.38
C ALA A 428 -27.41 38.64 -20.13
N PHE A 429 -27.90 37.39 -20.02
CA PHE A 429 -27.35 36.20 -20.68
C PHE A 429 -27.92 35.93 -22.08
N ASP A 430 -28.78 36.83 -22.60
CA ASP A 430 -29.35 36.66 -23.93
C ASP A 430 -28.24 36.63 -24.99
N GLY A 431 -28.39 35.77 -25.99
CA GLY A 431 -27.39 35.54 -27.05
C GLY A 431 -26.43 34.37 -26.80
N LEU A 432 -26.32 33.89 -25.55
CA LEU A 432 -25.45 32.76 -25.15
C LEU A 432 -26.04 31.38 -25.50
N THR A 433 -26.40 31.18 -26.77
CA THR A 433 -27.11 29.98 -27.23
C THR A 433 -26.29 28.68 -27.20
N ASN A 434 -24.96 28.78 -27.27
CA ASN A 434 -24.04 27.64 -27.27
C ASN A 434 -23.32 27.44 -25.92
N LEU A 435 -23.74 28.15 -24.86
CA LEU A 435 -23.07 28.09 -23.57
C LEU A 435 -23.27 26.71 -22.94
N ARG A 436 -22.16 26.04 -22.62
CA ARG A 436 -22.12 24.71 -22.00
C ARG A 436 -21.77 24.76 -20.53
N THR A 437 -20.86 25.66 -20.15
CA THR A 437 -20.39 25.79 -18.76
C THR A 437 -20.59 27.23 -18.28
N LEU A 438 -21.26 27.36 -17.13
CA LEU A 438 -21.44 28.62 -16.44
C LEU A 438 -21.01 28.47 -14.99
N SER A 439 -20.10 29.33 -14.55
CA SER A 439 -19.70 29.45 -13.16
C SER A 439 -20.06 30.86 -12.68
N ILE A 440 -20.88 30.99 -11.63
CA ILE A 440 -21.37 32.29 -11.17
C ILE A 440 -21.61 32.32 -9.65
N SER A 441 -21.31 33.44 -9.01
CA SER A 441 -21.63 33.67 -7.60
C SER A 441 -23.07 34.21 -7.43
N PRO A 442 -23.71 34.05 -6.26
CA PRO A 442 -25.11 34.41 -6.07
C PRO A 442 -25.36 35.88 -6.35
N VAL A 443 -26.53 36.11 -6.92
CA VAL A 443 -27.01 37.39 -7.40
C VAL A 443 -28.16 37.84 -6.49
N THR A 444 -28.15 39.09 -6.04
CA THR A 444 -29.38 39.77 -5.61
C THR A 444 -30.11 40.30 -6.85
N ILE A 445 -31.25 39.71 -7.21
CA ILE A 445 -32.03 40.15 -8.38
C ILE A 445 -32.79 41.42 -8.01
N ILE A 446 -32.52 42.53 -8.71
CA ILE A 446 -33.34 43.74 -8.64
C ILE A 446 -34.20 43.78 -9.91
N TYR A 447 -35.52 43.67 -9.74
CA TYR A 447 -36.45 43.99 -10.81
C TYR A 447 -36.44 45.50 -11.05
N SER A 448 -35.83 45.94 -12.14
CA SER A 448 -36.07 47.28 -12.67
C SER A 448 -37.50 47.29 -13.25
N PRO A 449 -38.45 48.08 -12.72
CA PRO A 449 -39.72 48.25 -13.40
C PRO A 449 -39.44 48.89 -14.75
N SER A 450 -39.89 48.24 -15.82
CA SER A 450 -39.81 48.76 -17.18
C SER A 450 -40.33 50.21 -17.21
N PRO A 451 -39.62 51.17 -17.82
CA PRO A 451 -40.13 52.53 -17.94
C PRO A 451 -41.33 52.51 -18.89
N GLY A 452 -42.54 52.51 -18.33
CA GLY A 452 -43.79 52.49 -19.11
C GLY A 452 -45.02 51.93 -18.39
N VAL A 453 -44.89 51.28 -17.23
CA VAL A 453 -46.06 50.78 -16.48
C VAL A 453 -46.34 51.71 -15.30
N GLY A 454 -47.48 52.41 -15.37
CA GLY A 454 -47.90 53.42 -14.39
C GLY A 454 -48.14 52.86 -12.98
N PRO A 455 -48.16 53.73 -11.96
CA PRO A 455 -48.10 53.33 -10.56
C PRO A 455 -49.50 53.08 -10.01
N GLN A 456 -50.26 52.09 -10.50
CA GLN A 456 -51.47 51.61 -9.82
C GLN A 456 -51.74 50.13 -10.08
N SER A 457 -51.08 49.29 -9.29
CA SER A 457 -51.69 48.09 -8.70
C SER A 457 -50.77 47.57 -7.61
N SER A 458 -51.25 47.65 -6.37
CA SER A 458 -50.91 46.77 -5.24
C SER A 458 -49.89 45.67 -5.54
N PHE A 459 -48.64 45.85 -5.10
CA PHE A 459 -47.59 44.82 -5.06
C PHE A 459 -47.87 43.76 -3.97
N ARG A 460 -49.03 43.10 -4.05
CA ARG A 460 -49.36 41.87 -3.31
C ARG A 460 -49.88 40.86 -4.33
N GLY A 461 -49.09 39.83 -4.60
CA GLY A 461 -49.51 38.66 -5.37
C GLY A 461 -48.92 38.58 -6.78
N ARG A 462 -47.81 37.84 -6.90
CA ARG A 462 -47.33 37.00 -8.02
C ARG A 462 -45.92 36.56 -7.62
N SER A 463 -45.66 35.36 -7.09
CA SER A 463 -45.72 34.04 -7.72
C SER A 463 -45.31 34.08 -9.20
N GLY A 464 -43.99 34.10 -9.44
CA GLY A 464 -43.40 33.94 -10.77
C GLY A 464 -42.25 34.92 -11.02
N LEU A 465 -41.12 34.71 -10.35
CA LEU A 465 -39.85 35.17 -10.92
C LEU A 465 -39.61 34.32 -12.18
N GLN A 466 -39.89 34.88 -13.35
CA GLN A 466 -39.62 34.22 -14.63
C GLN A 466 -38.11 33.96 -14.76
N THR A 467 -37.76 32.67 -14.80
CA THR A 467 -36.52 32.01 -15.31
C THR A 467 -35.26 32.87 -15.37
N PHE A 468 -34.34 32.64 -14.42
CA PHE A 468 -33.01 33.25 -14.33
C PHE A 468 -32.09 32.88 -15.52
N PHE A 469 -32.30 31.70 -16.10
CA PHE A 469 -31.55 31.19 -17.24
C PHE A 469 -32.50 30.80 -18.37
N ASN A 470 -32.36 31.46 -19.52
CA ASN A 470 -32.81 30.89 -20.78
C ASN A 470 -31.56 30.35 -21.51
N LEU A 471 -30.96 29.30 -20.94
CA LEU A 471 -29.73 28.68 -21.41
C LEU A 471 -29.99 27.19 -21.68
N PRO A 472 -30.69 26.85 -22.77
CA PRO A 472 -31.15 25.48 -23.01
C PRO A 472 -29.98 24.49 -23.17
N SER A 473 -28.87 24.92 -23.75
CA SER A 473 -27.68 24.09 -24.05
C SER A 473 -26.71 23.91 -22.88
N LEU A 474 -27.05 24.42 -21.68
CA LEU A 474 -26.13 24.43 -20.54
C LEU A 474 -25.96 23.03 -19.95
N GLN A 475 -24.74 22.51 -19.95
CA GLN A 475 -24.39 21.18 -19.45
C GLN A 475 -23.86 21.23 -18.02
N LYS A 476 -23.15 22.30 -17.65
CA LYS A 476 -22.52 22.46 -16.34
C LYS A 476 -22.82 23.82 -15.72
N LEU A 477 -23.27 23.81 -14.47
CA LEU A 477 -23.53 25.00 -13.67
C LEU A 477 -22.81 24.90 -12.31
N ASP A 478 -21.91 25.84 -12.05
CA ASP A 478 -21.23 25.97 -10.76
C ASP A 478 -21.72 27.24 -10.04
N LEU A 479 -22.28 27.07 -8.85
CA LEU A 479 -22.77 28.15 -8.00
C LEU A 479 -22.02 28.17 -6.68
N THR A 480 -21.35 29.29 -6.40
CA THR A 480 -20.59 29.47 -5.15
C THR A 480 -21.06 30.72 -4.43
N VAL A 481 -21.65 30.51 -3.26
CA VAL A 481 -22.15 31.57 -2.37
C VAL A 481 -21.08 31.98 -1.37
N PRO A 482 -20.80 33.28 -1.19
CA PRO A 482 -19.98 33.75 -0.07
C PRO A 482 -20.69 33.51 1.27
N ASP A 483 -19.95 33.09 2.29
CA ASP A 483 -20.48 32.79 3.65
C ASP A 483 -21.29 33.92 4.29
N SER A 484 -21.05 35.17 3.86
CA SER A 484 -21.71 36.37 4.37
C SER A 484 -23.16 36.52 3.90
N ILE A 485 -23.63 35.70 2.94
CA ILE A 485 -24.92 35.88 2.28
C ILE A 485 -25.82 34.66 2.48
N ARG A 486 -27.03 34.90 2.96
CA ARG A 486 -28.09 33.88 2.96
C ARG A 486 -28.78 33.82 1.60
N PHE A 487 -28.48 32.79 0.82
CA PHE A 487 -29.14 32.55 -0.46
C PHE A 487 -30.50 31.87 -0.26
N LEU A 488 -31.57 32.42 -0.85
CA LEU A 488 -32.91 31.83 -0.82
C LEU A 488 -33.14 31.01 -2.10
N TRP A 489 -33.13 29.68 -1.97
CA TRP A 489 -33.42 28.79 -3.09
C TRP A 489 -34.92 28.80 -3.43
N LEU A 490 -35.26 29.14 -4.67
CA LEU A 490 -36.63 29.13 -5.18
C LEU A 490 -36.89 27.89 -6.04
N LYS A 491 -38.12 27.35 -6.01
CA LYS A 491 -38.48 26.12 -6.76
C LYS A 491 -38.25 26.23 -8.28
N ASP A 492 -38.43 27.42 -8.85
CA ASP A 492 -38.29 27.67 -10.29
C ASP A 492 -36.86 28.11 -10.67
N PHE A 493 -35.89 28.04 -9.76
CA PHE A 493 -34.53 28.57 -9.99
C PHE A 493 -33.81 27.86 -11.15
N LEU A 494 -33.91 26.53 -11.25
CA LEU A 494 -33.30 25.72 -12.32
C LEU A 494 -34.20 25.60 -13.56
N LYS A 495 -35.34 26.28 -13.60
CA LYS A 495 -36.25 26.21 -14.75
C LYS A 495 -35.57 26.80 -15.99
N GLY A 496 -35.61 26.07 -17.09
CA GLY A 496 -34.95 26.44 -18.36
C GLY A 496 -33.60 25.76 -18.60
N LEU A 497 -33.10 24.97 -17.65
CA LEU A 497 -31.83 24.21 -17.72
C LEU A 497 -32.07 22.71 -17.98
N GLY A 498 -32.78 22.38 -19.05
CA GLY A 498 -33.21 21.00 -19.33
C GLY A 498 -32.07 20.01 -19.59
N ASP A 499 -30.98 20.47 -20.21
CA ASP A 499 -29.83 19.65 -20.62
C ASP A 499 -28.70 19.64 -19.59
N LEU A 500 -28.98 20.06 -18.34
CA LEU A 500 -27.96 20.15 -17.29
C LEU A 500 -27.52 18.76 -16.81
N GLU A 501 -26.23 18.48 -16.95
CA GLU A 501 -25.59 17.22 -16.57
C GLU A 501 -24.83 17.33 -15.24
N VAL A 502 -24.22 18.48 -14.96
CA VAL A 502 -23.37 18.72 -13.79
C VAL A 502 -23.83 19.97 -13.04
N LEU A 503 -24.13 19.83 -11.75
CA LEU A 503 -24.52 20.93 -10.88
C LEU A 503 -23.64 20.93 -9.63
N SER A 504 -22.85 21.98 -9.43
CA SER A 504 -22.06 22.21 -8.22
C SER A 504 -22.62 23.37 -7.43
N LEU A 505 -22.90 23.14 -6.15
CA LEU A 505 -23.52 24.07 -5.22
C LEU A 505 -22.64 24.19 -3.98
N GLN A 506 -22.04 25.35 -3.77
CA GLN A 506 -21.16 25.63 -2.62
C GLN A 506 -21.75 26.77 -1.79
N HIS A 507 -21.96 26.51 -0.49
CA HIS A 507 -22.62 27.41 0.47
C HIS A 507 -24.03 27.87 0.03
N CYS A 508 -24.70 27.12 -0.86
CA CYS A 508 -25.99 27.53 -1.43
C CYS A 508 -27.18 27.33 -0.49
N PHE A 509 -27.05 26.50 0.55
CA PHE A 509 -28.17 26.12 1.40
C PHE A 509 -27.95 26.42 2.88
N TYR A 510 -28.99 26.98 3.50
CA TYR A 510 -29.16 27.09 4.95
C TYR A 510 -30.37 26.24 5.35
N GLY A 511 -30.17 24.93 5.55
CA GLY A 511 -31.23 23.93 5.71
C GLY A 511 -31.56 23.16 4.42
N SER A 512 -32.65 22.39 4.44
CA SER A 512 -33.06 21.56 3.29
C SER A 512 -33.97 22.33 2.32
N PRO A 513 -33.68 22.33 1.00
CA PRO A 513 -34.55 22.93 -0.01
C PRO A 513 -35.86 22.12 -0.18
N THR A 514 -36.86 22.73 -0.82
CA THR A 514 -38.13 22.08 -1.12
C THR A 514 -37.93 20.83 -2.01
N PRO A 515 -38.74 19.76 -1.86
CA PRO A 515 -38.63 18.56 -2.70
C PRO A 515 -38.72 18.80 -4.21
N GLU A 516 -39.33 19.92 -4.62
CA GLU A 516 -39.49 20.34 -6.02
C GLU A 516 -38.23 21.01 -6.60
N ALA A 517 -37.17 21.21 -5.81
CA ALA A 517 -35.99 22.00 -6.20
C ALA A 517 -35.29 21.49 -7.48
N PHE A 518 -35.28 20.19 -7.70
CA PHE A 518 -34.61 19.54 -8.83
C PHE A 518 -35.58 19.00 -9.89
N CYS A 519 -36.87 19.35 -9.83
CA CYS A 519 -37.87 18.81 -10.77
C CYS A 519 -37.65 19.25 -12.23
N HIS A 520 -36.90 20.32 -12.45
CA HIS A 520 -36.57 20.86 -13.77
C HIS A 520 -35.27 20.31 -14.38
N THR A 521 -34.49 19.51 -13.63
CA THR A 521 -33.19 18.96 -14.06
C THR A 521 -33.13 17.44 -13.86
N PRO A 522 -34.03 16.66 -14.47
CA PRO A 522 -34.10 15.21 -14.25
C PRO A 522 -32.93 14.44 -14.89
N HIS A 523 -32.16 15.05 -15.80
CA HIS A 523 -31.05 14.43 -16.53
C HIS A 523 -29.68 14.62 -15.86
N LEU A 524 -29.66 15.14 -14.63
CA LEU A 524 -28.43 15.42 -13.91
C LEU A 524 -27.64 14.13 -13.63
N LEU A 525 -26.38 14.09 -14.05
CA LEU A 525 -25.45 12.97 -13.87
C LEU A 525 -24.58 13.16 -12.63
N GLN A 526 -24.21 14.40 -12.32
CA GLN A 526 -23.39 14.75 -11.18
C GLN A 526 -24.01 15.91 -10.39
N LEU A 527 -24.18 15.68 -9.09
CA LEU A 527 -24.63 16.68 -8.13
C LEU A 527 -23.60 16.80 -7.00
N GLU A 528 -23.07 18.01 -6.84
CA GLU A 528 -22.18 18.37 -5.75
C GLU A 528 -22.86 19.42 -4.90
N ILE A 529 -23.04 19.12 -3.62
CA ILE A 529 -23.48 20.07 -2.60
C ILE A 529 -22.41 20.06 -1.54
N ARG A 530 -21.67 21.16 -1.39
CA ARG A 530 -20.59 21.27 -0.39
C ARG A 530 -20.71 22.51 0.45
N LYS A 531 -20.08 22.45 1.63
CA LYS A 531 -19.96 23.59 2.55
C LYS A 531 -21.29 24.28 2.80
N SER A 532 -22.36 23.51 2.78
CA SER A 532 -23.73 23.99 2.97
C SER A 532 -24.25 23.46 4.30
N GLN A 533 -25.09 24.21 4.98
CA GLN A 533 -25.71 23.79 6.25
C GLN A 533 -26.83 22.77 6.00
N PHE A 534 -26.50 21.67 5.32
CA PHE A 534 -27.42 20.69 4.76
C PHE A 534 -27.58 19.50 5.73
N TRP A 535 -27.82 19.78 7.01
CA TRP A 535 -27.74 18.80 8.11
C TRP A 535 -28.84 17.73 8.14
N LEU A 536 -30.03 18.00 7.56
CA LEU A 536 -31.17 17.06 7.55
C LEU A 536 -31.97 17.18 6.25
N PRO A 537 -31.57 16.49 5.18
CA PRO A 537 -32.23 16.57 3.88
C PRO A 537 -33.62 15.93 3.87
N ASN A 538 -34.54 16.48 3.07
CA ASN A 538 -35.82 15.84 2.80
C ASN A 538 -35.65 14.57 1.96
N GLN A 539 -36.27 13.45 2.37
CA GLN A 539 -36.24 12.15 1.68
C GLN A 539 -36.67 12.22 0.20
N LYS A 540 -37.60 13.13 -0.14
CA LYS A 540 -38.14 13.26 -1.50
C LYS A 540 -37.30 14.14 -2.42
N LEU A 541 -36.26 14.80 -1.90
CA LEU A 541 -35.51 15.81 -2.63
C LEU A 541 -34.81 15.27 -3.89
N PHE A 542 -34.24 14.07 -3.79
CA PHE A 542 -33.46 13.46 -4.87
C PHE A 542 -34.29 12.55 -5.78
N GLN A 543 -35.58 12.33 -5.50
CA GLN A 543 -36.45 11.47 -6.31
C GLN A 543 -36.53 11.85 -7.80
N PRO A 544 -36.48 13.13 -8.19
CA PRO A 544 -36.42 13.51 -9.61
C PRO A 544 -35.13 13.07 -10.33
N LEU A 545 -34.06 12.71 -9.60
CA LEU A 545 -32.70 12.51 -10.12
C LEU A 545 -32.34 11.02 -10.29
N SER A 546 -33.24 10.23 -10.88
CA SER A 546 -33.09 8.77 -11.00
C SER A 546 -31.87 8.28 -11.82
N VAL A 547 -31.29 9.15 -12.67
CA VAL A 547 -30.12 8.85 -13.51
C VAL A 547 -28.79 9.34 -12.94
N LEU A 548 -28.81 9.89 -11.72
CA LEU A 548 -27.63 10.44 -11.07
C LEU A 548 -26.56 9.36 -10.85
N GLN A 549 -25.32 9.64 -11.27
CA GLN A 549 -24.18 8.72 -11.17
C GLN A 549 -23.23 9.11 -10.05
N THR A 550 -23.06 10.42 -9.82
CA THR A 550 -22.13 10.96 -8.82
C THR A 550 -22.89 11.90 -7.88
N LEU A 551 -22.82 11.63 -6.59
CA LEU A 551 -23.36 12.47 -5.54
C LEU A 551 -22.27 12.80 -4.54
N ASP A 552 -21.95 14.09 -4.42
CA ASP A 552 -21.01 14.61 -3.44
C ASP A 552 -21.75 15.49 -2.44
N LEU A 553 -21.74 15.05 -1.18
CA LEU A 553 -22.32 15.75 -0.04
C LEU A 553 -21.25 16.06 1.02
N SER A 554 -20.00 16.24 0.62
CA SER A 554 -18.91 16.53 1.55
C SER A 554 -19.04 17.89 2.23
N GLU A 555 -18.47 17.99 3.44
CA GLU A 555 -18.38 19.26 4.19
C GLU A 555 -19.76 19.91 4.51
N ASN A 556 -20.80 19.12 4.77
CA ASN A 556 -22.16 19.63 5.03
C ASN A 556 -22.67 19.49 6.48
N GLY A 557 -21.87 18.89 7.36
CA GLY A 557 -22.28 18.59 8.75
C GLY A 557 -23.45 17.60 8.84
N LEU A 558 -23.56 16.67 7.89
CA LEU A 558 -24.56 15.61 7.92
C LEU A 558 -24.35 14.68 9.12
N LYS A 559 -25.42 14.34 9.84
CA LYS A 559 -25.38 13.36 10.95
C LYS A 559 -25.84 11.96 10.57
N THR A 560 -26.69 11.86 9.55
CA THR A 560 -27.22 10.60 9.01
C THR A 560 -27.40 10.71 7.50
N VAL A 561 -27.33 9.58 6.81
CA VAL A 561 -27.62 9.43 5.37
C VAL A 561 -28.87 8.58 5.09
N ASP A 562 -29.70 8.32 6.10
CA ASP A 562 -30.91 7.49 5.96
C ASP A 562 -31.90 8.01 4.91
N PHE A 563 -31.87 9.31 4.62
CA PHE A 563 -32.70 9.90 3.57
C PHE A 563 -32.42 9.33 2.18
N LEU A 564 -31.25 8.72 1.95
CA LEU A 564 -30.91 8.06 0.68
C LEU A 564 -31.70 6.77 0.46
N SER A 565 -32.22 6.14 1.53
CA SER A 565 -33.00 4.90 1.42
C SER A 565 -34.30 5.08 0.62
N GLU A 566 -34.88 6.28 0.62
CA GLU A 566 -36.12 6.64 -0.09
C GLU A 566 -35.87 7.55 -1.32
N ALA A 567 -34.60 7.79 -1.66
CA ALA A 567 -34.20 8.73 -2.71
C ALA A 567 -34.30 8.16 -4.14
N ASN A 568 -34.41 6.83 -4.28
CA ASN A 568 -34.51 6.12 -5.58
C ASN A 568 -33.32 6.38 -6.53
N LEU A 569 -32.08 6.36 -6.01
CA LEU A 569 -30.85 6.63 -6.76
C LEU A 569 -30.18 5.33 -7.26
N THR A 570 -30.91 4.56 -8.08
CA THR A 570 -30.49 3.22 -8.50
C THR A 570 -29.24 3.18 -9.40
N GLN A 571 -28.93 4.28 -10.09
CA GLN A 571 -27.77 4.40 -10.99
C GLN A 571 -26.53 5.02 -10.33
N LEU A 572 -26.59 5.35 -9.04
CA LEU A 572 -25.50 6.02 -8.34
C LEU A 572 -24.29 5.09 -8.24
N GLN A 573 -23.15 5.54 -8.77
CA GLN A 573 -21.88 4.81 -8.78
C GLN A 573 -20.89 5.37 -7.76
N THR A 574 -20.92 6.68 -7.55
CA THR A 574 -19.98 7.39 -6.69
C THR A 574 -20.73 8.19 -5.63
N LEU A 575 -20.41 7.92 -4.37
CA LEU A 575 -20.92 8.66 -3.21
C LEU A 575 -19.75 9.22 -2.39
N ILE A 576 -19.69 10.54 -2.24
CA ILE A 576 -18.65 11.24 -1.49
C ILE A 576 -19.28 11.91 -0.27
N LEU A 577 -18.81 11.56 0.93
CA LEU A 577 -19.35 11.99 2.22
C LEU A 577 -18.25 12.44 3.21
N LYS A 578 -17.03 12.66 2.74
CA LYS A 578 -15.92 13.15 3.57
C LYS A 578 -16.28 14.40 4.38
N SER A 579 -15.68 14.55 5.56
CA SER A 579 -15.83 15.73 6.42
C SER A 579 -17.30 16.06 6.77
N ASN A 580 -18.08 15.04 7.17
CA ASN A 580 -19.38 15.21 7.82
C ASN A 580 -19.36 14.61 9.24
N ASP A 581 -20.42 14.82 10.01
CA ASP A 581 -20.57 14.37 11.40
C ASP A 581 -21.41 13.08 11.52
N LEU A 582 -21.29 12.17 10.55
CA LEU A 582 -22.05 10.91 10.51
C LEU A 582 -21.70 10.01 11.69
N SER A 583 -22.73 9.57 12.43
CA SER A 583 -22.55 8.63 13.55
C SER A 583 -22.80 7.16 13.14
N VAL A 584 -23.82 6.91 12.31
CA VAL A 584 -24.22 5.58 11.85
C VAL A 584 -24.70 5.63 10.40
N ILE A 585 -24.34 4.62 9.60
CA ILE A 585 -24.89 4.37 8.27
C ILE A 585 -25.65 3.03 8.32
N ASN A 586 -26.94 3.06 8.01
CA ASN A 586 -27.81 1.88 8.04
C ASN A 586 -27.63 1.02 6.77
N ASP A 587 -27.68 -0.31 6.91
CA ASP A 587 -27.57 -1.27 5.80
C ASP A 587 -28.61 -1.02 4.69
N ARG A 588 -29.79 -0.54 5.07
CA ARG A 588 -30.87 -0.15 4.15
C ARG A 588 -30.45 0.91 3.12
N VAL A 589 -29.45 1.73 3.44
CA VAL A 589 -28.91 2.75 2.51
C VAL A 589 -28.14 2.07 1.38
N PHE A 590 -27.35 1.04 1.67
CA PHE A 590 -26.59 0.31 0.65
C PHE A 590 -27.49 -0.60 -0.18
N GLU A 591 -28.53 -1.20 0.43
CA GLU A 591 -29.57 -1.93 -0.32
C GLU A 591 -30.30 -1.03 -1.33
N ALA A 592 -30.51 0.24 -0.98
CA ALA A 592 -31.13 1.24 -1.86
C ALA A 592 -30.20 1.77 -2.97
N LEU A 593 -28.89 1.48 -2.91
CA LEU A 593 -27.86 1.96 -3.83
C LEU A 593 -27.11 0.79 -4.53
N PRO A 594 -27.80 -0.03 -5.34
CA PRO A 594 -27.25 -1.28 -5.88
C PRO A 594 -26.11 -1.10 -6.89
N SER A 595 -25.94 0.09 -7.46
CA SER A 595 -24.90 0.38 -8.47
C SER A 595 -23.63 1.03 -7.88
N LEU A 596 -23.56 1.21 -6.55
CA LEU A 596 -22.48 1.93 -5.89
C LEU A 596 -21.14 1.17 -6.06
N ARG A 597 -20.13 1.86 -6.59
CA ARG A 597 -18.77 1.32 -6.86
C ARG A 597 -17.70 2.03 -6.05
N TYR A 598 -17.90 3.30 -5.75
CA TYR A 598 -16.94 4.14 -5.07
C TYR A 598 -17.63 4.90 -3.94
N LEU A 599 -17.14 4.71 -2.73
CA LEU A 599 -17.63 5.36 -1.51
C LEU A 599 -16.44 6.03 -0.82
N ASP A 600 -16.50 7.35 -0.68
CA ASP A 600 -15.48 8.13 0.02
C ASP A 600 -16.03 8.68 1.34
N LEU A 601 -15.48 8.18 2.45
CA LEU A 601 -15.80 8.55 3.82
C LEU A 601 -14.61 9.27 4.52
N ALA A 602 -13.65 9.84 3.78
CA ALA A 602 -12.32 10.17 4.30
C ALA A 602 -12.22 10.81 5.71
N TYR A 603 -11.47 10.07 6.56
CA TYR A 603 -10.59 10.36 7.71
C TYR A 603 -11.06 10.71 9.14
N GLU A 604 -12.34 10.88 9.47
CA GLU A 604 -12.71 11.22 10.87
C GLU A 604 -13.84 10.38 11.49
N TYR A 605 -14.36 9.37 10.79
CA TYR A 605 -15.45 8.54 11.33
C TYR A 605 -14.95 7.55 12.37
N LYS A 606 -15.50 7.69 13.57
CA LYS A 606 -15.29 6.79 14.70
C LYS A 606 -16.45 5.80 14.77
N CYS A 607 -16.15 4.52 14.92
CA CYS A 607 -17.19 3.51 15.11
C CYS A 607 -17.95 3.78 16.42
N GLU A 608 -19.27 3.87 16.36
CA GLU A 608 -20.13 3.94 17.57
C GLU A 608 -20.46 2.53 18.09
N SER A 609 -20.48 1.53 17.20
CA SER A 609 -20.67 0.11 17.51
C SER A 609 -19.90 -0.78 16.51
N PRO A 610 -19.58 -2.05 16.83
CA PRO A 610 -19.80 -2.73 18.11
C PRO A 610 -18.91 -2.17 19.24
N GLY A 611 -19.32 -2.35 20.50
CA GLY A 611 -18.65 -1.75 21.67
C GLY A 611 -17.14 -2.08 21.81
N SER A 612 -16.66 -3.14 21.16
CA SER A 612 -15.24 -3.51 21.11
C SER A 612 -14.37 -2.56 20.29
N HIS A 613 -14.96 -1.85 19.33
CA HIS A 613 -14.26 -0.89 18.45
C HIS A 613 -14.81 0.53 18.62
N GLN A 614 -15.54 0.81 19.70
CA GLN A 614 -16.13 2.12 19.93
C GLN A 614 -15.04 3.20 20.03
N GLY A 615 -15.08 4.21 19.16
CA GLY A 615 -14.08 5.28 19.09
C GLY A 615 -12.90 5.02 18.14
N ALA A 616 -12.74 3.80 17.61
CA ALA A 616 -11.72 3.46 16.61
C ALA A 616 -12.09 4.04 15.23
N LEU A 617 -11.09 4.31 14.40
CA LEU A 617 -11.33 4.83 13.05
C LEU A 617 -11.93 3.73 12.16
N LEU A 618 -12.93 4.07 11.35
CA LEU A 618 -13.59 3.10 10.45
C LEU A 618 -12.59 2.39 9.50
N LEU A 619 -11.52 3.07 9.11
CA LEU A 619 -10.44 2.52 8.27
C LEU A 619 -9.53 1.51 8.99
N GLU A 620 -9.58 1.44 10.33
CA GLU A 620 -8.86 0.46 11.15
C GLU A 620 -9.71 -0.82 11.39
N PHE A 621 -10.95 -0.86 10.91
CA PHE A 621 -11.86 -1.98 11.13
C PHE A 621 -11.57 -3.15 10.17
N ASP A 622 -11.06 -4.25 10.72
CA ASP A 622 -10.77 -5.48 9.95
C ASP A 622 -12.06 -6.27 9.67
N TYR A 623 -12.51 -6.24 8.41
CA TYR A 623 -13.72 -6.91 7.95
C TYR A 623 -13.59 -8.44 7.85
N ARG A 624 -12.37 -9.02 7.99
CA ARG A 624 -12.13 -10.48 7.90
C ARG A 624 -12.95 -11.27 8.92
N TRP A 625 -13.28 -10.65 10.05
CA TRP A 625 -14.08 -11.24 11.13
C TRP A 625 -15.55 -11.48 10.77
N CYS A 626 -16.08 -10.82 9.72
CA CYS A 626 -17.47 -10.98 9.30
C CYS A 626 -17.72 -12.19 8.37
N TRP A 627 -16.72 -12.68 7.64
CA TRP A 627 -16.92 -13.74 6.61
C TRP A 627 -16.38 -15.12 6.99
N GLU A 628 -15.37 -15.20 7.85
CA GLU A 628 -14.71 -16.49 8.19
C GLU A 628 -15.50 -17.36 9.18
N SER A 629 -16.45 -16.81 9.95
CA SER A 629 -17.00 -17.52 11.11
C SER A 629 -18.08 -18.57 10.80
N VAL A 630 -18.85 -18.44 9.73
CA VAL A 630 -19.96 -19.40 9.47
C VAL A 630 -19.51 -20.53 8.53
N GLY A 631 -18.84 -20.19 7.44
CA GLY A 631 -18.41 -21.17 6.43
C GLY A 631 -17.37 -22.16 6.97
N PHE A 632 -16.37 -21.67 7.72
CA PHE A 632 -15.31 -22.50 8.28
C PHE A 632 -15.83 -23.47 9.35
N PHE A 633 -16.74 -23.01 10.22
CA PHE A 633 -17.37 -23.87 11.21
C PHE A 633 -18.24 -24.96 10.57
N CYS A 634 -19.03 -24.62 9.53
CA CYS A 634 -19.78 -25.63 8.77
C CYS A 634 -18.87 -26.65 8.07
N PHE A 635 -17.73 -26.23 7.53
CA PHE A 635 -16.74 -27.12 6.92
C PHE A 635 -16.09 -28.05 7.95
N LEU A 636 -15.71 -27.54 9.13
CA LEU A 636 -15.15 -28.35 10.21
C LEU A 636 -16.16 -29.39 10.71
N CYS A 637 -17.42 -28.98 10.94
CA CYS A 637 -18.47 -29.89 11.40
C CYS A 637 -18.79 -30.98 10.36
N SER A 638 -18.91 -30.61 9.09
CA SER A 638 -19.20 -31.58 8.01
C SER A 638 -18.03 -32.55 7.78
N SER A 639 -16.78 -32.06 7.80
CA SER A 639 -15.59 -32.90 7.68
C SER A 639 -15.44 -33.87 8.84
N ALA A 640 -15.70 -33.41 10.08
CA ALA A 640 -15.68 -34.26 11.27
C ALA A 640 -16.76 -35.36 11.20
N LEU A 641 -17.96 -35.05 10.72
CA LEU A 641 -19.03 -36.03 10.53
C LEU A 641 -18.65 -37.10 9.50
N VAL A 642 -18.07 -36.69 8.37
CA VAL A 642 -17.58 -37.62 7.34
C VAL A 642 -16.49 -38.53 7.91
N LEU A 643 -15.50 -37.98 8.60
CA LEU A 643 -14.43 -38.76 9.23
C LEU A 643 -14.98 -39.74 10.27
N LEU A 644 -15.97 -39.34 11.08
CA LEU A 644 -16.61 -40.22 12.06
C LEU A 644 -17.32 -41.39 11.37
N THR A 645 -18.05 -41.14 10.28
CA THR A 645 -18.75 -42.21 9.55
C THR A 645 -17.77 -43.19 8.86
N LEU A 646 -16.67 -42.68 8.31
CA LEU A 646 -15.60 -43.52 7.76
C LEU A 646 -14.91 -44.35 8.84
N LEU A 647 -14.67 -43.76 10.02
CA LEU A 647 -14.09 -44.48 11.16
C LEU A 647 -15.02 -45.57 11.68
N LEU A 648 -16.32 -45.29 11.81
CA LEU A 648 -17.31 -46.26 12.27
C LEU A 648 -17.47 -47.44 11.29
N THR A 649 -17.48 -47.15 9.98
CA THR A 649 -17.54 -48.20 8.94
C THR A 649 -16.26 -49.03 8.91
N PHE A 650 -15.08 -48.41 9.06
CA PHE A 650 -13.81 -49.12 9.21
C PHE A 650 -13.77 -50.01 10.46
N LEU A 651 -14.18 -49.47 11.61
CA LEU A 651 -14.25 -50.21 12.88
C LEU A 651 -15.20 -51.41 12.77
N HIS A 652 -16.36 -51.24 12.12
CA HIS A 652 -17.32 -52.32 11.93
C HIS A 652 -16.82 -53.39 10.94
N HIS A 653 -16.23 -53.00 9.81
CA HIS A 653 -15.86 -53.95 8.77
C HIS A 653 -14.56 -54.71 9.10
N PHE A 654 -13.53 -53.99 9.57
CA PHE A 654 -12.21 -54.58 9.80
C PHE A 654 -11.98 -55.01 11.25
N LEU A 655 -12.45 -54.22 12.22
CA LEU A 655 -12.09 -54.40 13.63
C LEU A 655 -13.18 -55.10 14.44
N ARG A 656 -14.40 -55.32 13.94
CA ARG A 656 -15.51 -55.90 14.73
C ARG A 656 -15.16 -57.24 15.37
N PHE A 657 -14.54 -58.15 14.63
CA PHE A 657 -14.16 -59.47 15.17
C PHE A 657 -12.97 -59.37 16.12
N HIS A 658 -12.02 -58.45 15.86
CA HIS A 658 -10.89 -58.21 16.75
C HIS A 658 -11.31 -57.52 18.05
N LEU A 659 -12.20 -56.52 18.01
CA LEU A 659 -12.75 -55.85 19.19
C LEU A 659 -13.61 -56.79 20.03
N LEU A 660 -14.40 -57.68 19.41
CA LEU A 660 -15.15 -58.69 20.14
C LEU A 660 -14.20 -59.70 20.83
N TYR A 661 -13.17 -60.15 20.12
CA TYR A 661 -12.13 -61.01 20.68
C TYR A 661 -11.36 -60.33 21.82
N SER A 662 -10.91 -59.09 21.63
CA SER A 662 -10.27 -58.26 22.65
C SER A 662 -11.19 -57.98 23.84
N PHE A 663 -12.50 -57.80 23.64
CA PHE A 663 -13.46 -57.62 24.72
C PHE A 663 -13.59 -58.90 25.56
N TYR A 664 -13.67 -60.08 24.94
CA TYR A 664 -13.66 -61.34 25.68
C TYR A 664 -12.31 -61.62 26.37
N LEU A 665 -11.19 -61.26 25.73
CA LEU A 665 -9.86 -61.34 26.32
C LEU A 665 -9.69 -60.37 27.50
N LEU A 666 -10.20 -59.14 27.38
CA LEU A 666 -10.19 -58.12 28.44
C LEU A 666 -11.12 -58.52 29.58
N ARG A 667 -12.26 -59.15 29.29
CA ARG A 667 -13.17 -59.69 30.31
C ARG A 667 -12.52 -60.88 31.04
N ALA A 668 -11.78 -61.74 30.34
CA ALA A 668 -10.97 -62.79 30.96
C ALA A 668 -9.82 -62.22 31.80
N PHE A 669 -9.16 -61.16 31.31
CA PHE A 669 -8.09 -60.45 32.01
C PHE A 669 -8.60 -59.71 33.26
N LEU A 670 -9.75 -59.03 33.19
CA LEU A 670 -10.38 -58.35 34.34
C LEU A 670 -10.89 -59.34 35.39
N TYR A 671 -11.36 -60.52 34.97
CA TYR A 671 -11.71 -61.60 35.91
C TYR A 671 -10.47 -62.18 36.62
N HIS A 672 -9.30 -62.12 35.97
CA HIS A 672 -8.03 -62.61 36.54
C HIS A 672 -7.25 -61.54 37.33
N ARG A 673 -7.57 -60.25 37.18
CA ARG A 673 -6.88 -59.13 37.87
C ARG A 673 -7.51 -58.72 39.20
N GLN A 674 -8.67 -59.29 39.57
CA GLN A 674 -9.39 -58.95 40.81
C GLN A 674 -9.05 -59.88 42.01
N GLN A 675 -8.17 -60.86 41.82
CA GLN A 675 -7.60 -61.67 42.90
C GLN A 675 -6.07 -61.74 42.75
N ARG A 676 -5.36 -60.79 43.37
CA ARG A 676 -4.00 -60.99 43.90
C ARG A 676 -3.62 -59.85 44.85
N GLY A 677 -4.02 -60.01 46.10
CA GLY A 677 -3.29 -59.51 47.26
C GLY A 677 -3.05 -60.72 48.15
N CYS A 678 -1.95 -61.44 47.95
CA CYS A 678 -1.51 -62.49 48.86
C CYS A 678 -0.34 -61.94 49.67
N ALA A 679 -0.49 -61.93 50.99
CA ALA A 679 0.60 -61.72 51.94
C ALA A 679 1.65 -62.84 51.76
N GLU A 680 2.94 -62.51 51.88
CA GLU A 680 4.04 -63.48 51.83
C GLU A 680 3.90 -64.49 53.00
N ILE A 681 3.83 -65.78 52.71
CA ILE A 681 3.54 -66.86 53.69
C ILE A 681 4.83 -67.52 54.19
N TYR A 682 5.89 -67.52 53.39
CA TYR A 682 7.17 -68.19 53.66
C TYR A 682 8.35 -67.21 53.64
N ASP A 683 9.41 -67.53 54.38
CA ASP A 683 10.62 -66.72 54.43
C ASP A 683 11.53 -66.99 53.22
N ALA A 684 11.65 -68.26 52.80
CA ALA A 684 12.34 -68.60 51.56
C ALA A 684 11.77 -69.85 50.88
N PHE A 685 11.73 -69.83 49.54
CA PHE A 685 11.47 -71.00 48.71
C PHE A 685 12.78 -71.71 48.41
N VAL A 686 12.87 -73.02 48.67
CA VAL A 686 14.09 -73.80 48.40
C VAL A 686 13.90 -74.61 47.11
N SER A 687 14.69 -74.25 46.10
CA SER A 687 14.77 -74.94 44.82
C SER A 687 15.97 -75.89 44.82
N TYR A 688 15.71 -77.19 44.67
CA TYR A 688 16.71 -78.24 44.67
C TYR A 688 16.30 -79.37 43.71
N ASN A 689 17.23 -80.26 43.38
CA ASN A 689 16.92 -81.45 42.59
C ASN A 689 16.56 -82.62 43.51
N VAL A 690 15.66 -83.51 43.07
CA VAL A 690 15.29 -84.75 43.79
C VAL A 690 16.52 -85.56 44.24
N HIS A 691 17.60 -85.57 43.47
CA HIS A 691 18.83 -86.30 43.83
C HIS A 691 19.59 -85.69 45.03
N ASP A 692 19.40 -84.39 45.27
CA ASP A 692 20.02 -83.66 46.38
C ASP A 692 19.10 -83.55 47.61
N GLU A 693 17.90 -84.14 47.53
CA GLU A 693 16.86 -84.09 48.56
C GLU A 693 17.36 -84.60 49.92
N GLU A 694 18.15 -85.68 49.92
CA GLU A 694 18.69 -86.25 51.17
C GLU A 694 19.56 -85.22 51.93
N TRP A 695 20.34 -84.41 51.21
CA TRP A 695 21.16 -83.35 51.82
C TRP A 695 20.29 -82.20 52.36
N VAL A 696 19.25 -81.81 51.63
CA VAL A 696 18.31 -80.76 52.05
C VAL A 696 17.60 -81.14 53.35
N TYR A 697 17.13 -82.38 53.46
CA TYR A 697 16.44 -82.85 54.67
C TYR A 697 17.36 -83.14 55.86
N ARG A 698 18.61 -83.58 55.63
CA ARG A 698 19.53 -83.92 56.72
C ARG A 698 20.40 -82.78 57.22
N GLU A 699 20.80 -81.86 56.34
CA GLU A 699 21.77 -80.80 56.68
C GLU A 699 21.10 -79.41 56.66
N LEU A 700 20.29 -79.09 55.64
CA LEU A 700 19.72 -77.73 55.48
C LEU A 700 18.51 -77.46 56.40
N LEU A 701 17.52 -78.35 56.39
CA LEU A 701 16.27 -78.16 57.15
C LEU A 701 16.49 -78.12 58.67
N PRO A 702 17.27 -79.02 59.30
CA PRO A 702 17.49 -78.98 60.75
C PRO A 702 18.19 -77.71 61.21
N GLU A 703 19.08 -77.15 60.39
CA GLU A 703 19.81 -75.92 60.72
C GLU A 703 18.97 -74.65 60.47
N LEU A 704 18.25 -74.56 59.34
CA LEU A 704 17.49 -73.35 58.98
C LEU A 704 16.07 -73.30 59.57
N GLU A 705 15.29 -74.38 59.48
CA GLU A 705 13.94 -74.47 60.07
C GLU A 705 14.04 -74.79 61.58
N GLY A 706 14.88 -75.75 61.95
CA GLY A 706 14.98 -76.24 63.34
C GLY A 706 15.70 -75.29 64.29
N ARG A 707 16.99 -75.00 64.05
CA ARG A 707 17.82 -74.16 64.93
C ARG A 707 17.61 -72.66 64.74
N GLN A 708 17.35 -72.21 63.51
CA GLN A 708 17.26 -70.78 63.17
C GLN A 708 15.83 -70.25 63.00
N GLY A 709 14.82 -71.12 62.90
CA GLY A 709 13.41 -70.75 62.94
C GLY A 709 12.81 -70.14 61.66
N TRP A 710 13.46 -70.28 60.50
CA TRP A 710 12.94 -69.78 59.21
C TRP A 710 11.87 -70.70 58.64
N LYS A 711 10.75 -70.17 58.10
CA LYS A 711 9.75 -70.96 57.36
C LYS A 711 10.15 -71.14 55.90
N LEU A 712 10.41 -72.39 55.49
CA LEU A 712 10.81 -72.69 54.12
C LEU A 712 9.65 -73.32 53.32
N CYS A 713 9.60 -73.03 52.02
CA CYS A 713 8.68 -73.68 51.08
C CYS A 713 9.44 -74.71 50.23
N LEU A 714 8.94 -75.95 50.15
CA LEU A 714 9.55 -77.05 49.43
C LEU A 714 8.56 -77.67 48.43
N HIS A 715 9.03 -77.96 47.22
CA HIS A 715 8.16 -78.46 46.15
C HIS A 715 7.53 -79.84 46.42
N HIS A 716 8.18 -80.75 47.15
CA HIS A 716 7.56 -82.04 47.52
C HIS A 716 6.62 -81.98 48.73
N ARG A 717 6.73 -80.94 49.57
CA ARG A 717 5.95 -80.81 50.81
C ARG A 717 4.74 -79.91 50.64
N ASP A 718 4.94 -78.77 50.00
CA ASP A 718 4.03 -77.62 50.08
C ASP A 718 3.28 -77.35 48.76
N PHE A 719 3.57 -78.09 47.68
CA PHE A 719 2.85 -77.92 46.41
C PHE A 719 1.47 -78.59 46.45
N GLU A 720 0.47 -77.90 45.91
CA GLU A 720 -0.91 -78.39 45.87
C GLU A 720 -1.06 -79.48 44.79
N PRO A 721 -1.50 -80.72 45.14
CA PRO A 721 -1.73 -81.79 44.18
C PRO A 721 -2.85 -81.43 43.19
N GLY A 722 -2.61 -81.67 41.90
CA GLY A 722 -3.59 -81.41 40.83
C GLY A 722 -3.48 -80.03 40.17
N LYS A 723 -2.66 -79.12 40.70
CA LYS A 723 -2.30 -77.86 40.06
C LYS A 723 -1.07 -78.03 39.14
N ALA A 724 -0.99 -77.25 38.06
CA ALA A 724 0.14 -77.32 37.15
C ALA A 724 1.43 -76.98 37.88
N ILE A 725 2.48 -77.77 37.67
CA ILE A 725 3.77 -77.65 38.40
C ILE A 725 4.35 -76.24 38.24
N MET A 726 4.24 -75.64 37.04
CA MET A 726 4.68 -74.25 36.81
C MET A 726 3.93 -73.23 37.67
N ASP A 727 2.62 -73.39 37.88
CA ASP A 727 1.84 -72.45 38.70
C ASP A 727 2.17 -72.62 40.18
N ASN A 728 2.40 -73.86 40.64
CA ASN A 728 2.90 -74.13 41.99
C ASN A 728 4.27 -73.49 42.24
N ILE A 729 5.18 -73.55 41.26
CA ILE A 729 6.49 -72.88 41.33
C ILE A 729 6.32 -71.36 41.40
N VAL A 730 5.49 -70.78 40.54
CA VAL A 730 5.25 -69.32 40.52
C VAL A 730 4.69 -68.87 41.86
N ASP A 731 3.68 -69.56 42.38
CA ASP A 731 3.07 -69.19 43.65
C ASP A 731 4.04 -69.39 44.81
N ALA A 732 4.88 -70.43 44.82
CA ALA A 732 5.92 -70.63 45.84
C ALA A 732 6.99 -69.52 45.81
N ILE A 733 7.39 -69.08 44.61
CA ILE A 733 8.32 -67.96 44.44
C ILE A 733 7.70 -66.66 44.95
N TYR A 734 6.48 -66.30 44.54
CA TYR A 734 5.84 -65.03 44.94
C TYR A 734 5.30 -65.02 46.38
N SER A 735 5.02 -66.18 46.97
CA SER A 735 4.64 -66.31 48.40
C SER A 735 5.83 -66.37 49.35
N SER A 736 7.06 -66.38 48.83
CA SER A 736 8.31 -66.40 49.60
C SER A 736 9.10 -65.10 49.47
N ARG A 737 9.79 -64.68 50.54
CA ARG A 737 10.63 -63.46 50.52
C ARG A 737 11.94 -63.61 49.76
N LYS A 738 12.56 -64.79 49.83
CA LYS A 738 13.81 -65.16 49.13
C LYS A 738 13.63 -66.47 48.38
N THR A 739 14.44 -66.71 47.36
CA THR A 739 14.55 -68.01 46.67
C THR A 739 15.98 -68.54 46.85
N LEU A 740 16.10 -69.70 47.48
CA LEU A 740 17.34 -70.39 47.81
C LEU A 740 17.54 -71.56 46.83
N CYS A 741 18.52 -71.46 45.93
CA CYS A 741 18.81 -72.51 44.95
C CYS A 741 20.00 -73.36 45.40
N VAL A 742 19.78 -74.66 45.58
CA VAL A 742 20.82 -75.65 45.89
C VAL A 742 21.31 -76.27 44.59
N ILE A 743 22.51 -75.88 44.17
CA ILE A 743 23.09 -76.18 42.86
C ILE A 743 24.10 -77.32 42.97
N SER A 744 23.83 -78.36 42.19
CA SER A 744 24.70 -79.50 41.87
C SER A 744 24.76 -79.68 40.35
N HIS A 745 25.58 -80.61 39.87
CA HIS A 745 25.61 -81.04 38.48
C HIS A 745 24.24 -81.54 38.02
N GLN A 746 23.50 -82.25 38.89
CA GLN A 746 22.17 -82.77 38.55
C GLN A 746 21.09 -81.70 38.58
N TYR A 747 21.25 -80.68 39.41
CA TYR A 747 20.41 -79.49 39.37
C TYR A 747 20.45 -78.78 38.00
N LEU A 748 21.66 -78.61 37.42
CA LEU A 748 21.84 -77.96 36.12
C LEU A 748 21.27 -78.74 34.94
N LEU A 749 21.19 -80.06 35.04
CA LEU A 749 20.61 -80.92 34.00
C LEU A 749 19.08 -80.99 34.06
N SER A 750 18.44 -80.54 35.14
CA SER A 750 16.99 -80.56 35.29
C SER A 750 16.34 -79.38 34.56
N GLU A 751 15.44 -79.69 33.63
CA GLU A 751 14.64 -78.66 32.94
C GLU A 751 13.76 -77.86 33.92
N TRP A 752 13.28 -78.50 34.99
CA TRP A 752 12.45 -77.84 36.01
C TRP A 752 13.27 -76.88 36.87
N CYS A 753 14.43 -77.31 37.36
CA CYS A 753 15.34 -76.46 38.14
C CYS A 753 15.87 -75.28 37.30
N SER A 754 16.14 -75.51 36.01
CA SER A 754 16.49 -74.46 35.05
C SER A 754 15.37 -73.40 34.92
N ARG A 755 14.11 -73.83 34.83
CA ARG A 755 12.95 -72.92 34.78
C ARG A 755 12.74 -72.18 36.10
N GLU A 756 12.92 -72.83 37.24
CA GLU A 756 12.84 -72.22 38.58
C GLU A 756 13.85 -71.08 38.75
N ILE A 757 15.12 -71.29 38.39
CA ILE A 757 16.15 -70.24 38.40
C ILE A 757 15.82 -69.12 37.42
N GLN A 758 15.36 -69.44 36.21
CA GLN A 758 15.00 -68.42 35.23
C GLN A 758 13.85 -67.53 35.74
N MET A 759 12.85 -68.13 36.38
CA MET A 759 11.71 -67.41 36.93
C MET A 759 12.09 -66.55 38.14
N ALA A 760 12.89 -67.10 39.07
CA ALA A 760 13.41 -66.34 40.21
C ALA A 760 14.36 -65.21 39.76
N SER A 761 15.17 -65.43 38.72
CA SER A 761 15.99 -64.39 38.10
C SER A 761 15.16 -63.30 37.42
N PHE A 762 13.98 -63.62 36.90
CA PHE A 762 13.09 -62.63 36.29
C PHE A 762 12.49 -61.71 37.36
N ARG A 763 12.04 -62.27 38.50
CA ARG A 763 11.58 -61.50 39.67
C ARG A 763 12.67 -60.55 40.20
N LEU A 764 13.94 -60.99 40.23
CA LEU A 764 15.08 -60.17 40.63
C LEU A 764 15.30 -58.92 39.74
N LEU A 765 14.97 -59.03 38.45
CA LEU A 765 15.08 -57.94 37.47
C LEU A 765 13.89 -56.98 37.49
N ASP A 766 12.69 -57.52 37.71
CA ASP A 766 11.44 -56.75 37.69
C ASP A 766 11.25 -55.93 38.99
N GLU A 767 11.65 -56.48 40.15
CA GLU A 767 11.45 -55.84 41.47
C GLU A 767 12.70 -55.15 42.05
N GLN A 768 13.88 -55.25 41.40
CA GLN A 768 15.19 -54.70 41.84
C GLN A 768 15.55 -54.96 43.32
N LYS A 769 15.25 -56.17 43.82
CA LYS A 769 15.60 -56.61 45.18
C LYS A 769 16.47 -57.86 45.10
N ASP A 770 17.40 -58.01 46.04
CA ASP A 770 18.31 -59.16 46.10
C ASP A 770 17.57 -60.40 46.63
N VAL A 771 16.76 -61.03 45.77
CA VAL A 771 15.81 -62.10 46.15
C VAL A 771 16.44 -63.51 46.02
N LEU A 772 17.59 -63.66 45.35
CA LEU A 772 18.15 -64.96 44.97
C LEU A 772 19.44 -65.32 45.74
N ILE A 773 19.47 -66.49 46.37
CA ILE A 773 20.64 -67.01 47.09
C ILE A 773 21.08 -68.33 46.45
N LEU A 774 22.36 -68.43 46.08
CA LEU A 774 22.92 -69.60 45.39
C LEU A 774 23.86 -70.40 46.32
N LEU A 775 23.51 -71.66 46.59
CA LEU A 775 24.30 -72.62 47.37
C LEU A 775 24.88 -73.70 46.46
N PHE A 776 26.20 -73.89 46.42
CA PHE A 776 26.84 -74.92 45.61
C PHE A 776 27.27 -76.11 46.47
N LEU A 777 26.79 -77.32 46.16
CA LEU A 777 27.15 -78.54 46.90
C LEU A 777 28.52 -79.10 46.51
N GLU A 778 28.93 -78.88 45.27
CA GLU A 778 30.17 -79.37 44.67
C GLU A 778 30.82 -78.29 43.80
N GLU A 779 32.11 -78.45 43.49
CA GLU A 779 32.80 -77.54 42.57
C GLU A 779 32.49 -77.92 41.12
N LEU A 780 31.83 -77.00 40.41
CA LEU A 780 31.44 -77.20 39.02
C LEU A 780 32.41 -76.48 38.08
N SER A 781 32.84 -77.15 37.00
CA SER A 781 33.74 -76.56 36.01
C SER A 781 33.04 -75.46 35.19
N SER A 782 33.78 -74.41 34.82
CA SER A 782 33.25 -73.23 34.11
C SER A 782 32.65 -73.52 32.72
N ASN A 783 32.96 -74.67 32.13
CA ASN A 783 32.44 -75.09 30.83
C ASN A 783 31.00 -75.62 30.89
N GLN A 784 30.57 -76.20 32.02
CA GLN A 784 29.22 -76.76 32.16
C GLN A 784 28.14 -75.73 32.51
N LEU A 785 28.56 -74.51 32.87
CA LEU A 785 27.67 -73.37 33.12
C LEU A 785 27.43 -72.51 31.86
N SER A 786 27.95 -72.93 30.71
CA SER A 786 27.91 -72.18 29.45
C SER A 786 26.50 -71.88 28.90
N PRO A 787 25.46 -72.72 29.07
CA PRO A 787 24.09 -72.39 28.65
C PRO A 787 23.43 -71.34 29.55
N PHE A 788 23.89 -71.18 30.78
CA PHE A 788 23.32 -70.28 31.79
C PHE A 788 24.18 -69.03 31.94
N PHE A 789 24.22 -68.20 30.89
CA PHE A 789 25.05 -67.01 30.79
C PHE A 789 25.02 -66.10 32.03
N ARG A 790 23.87 -65.98 32.71
CA ARG A 790 23.71 -65.18 33.94
C ARG A 790 24.29 -65.84 35.20
N MET A 791 24.19 -67.16 35.37
CA MET A 791 24.88 -67.87 36.47
C MET A 791 26.39 -67.77 36.33
N ARG A 792 26.92 -67.84 35.09
CA ARG A 792 28.33 -67.59 34.81
C ARG A 792 28.76 -66.15 35.18
N LYS A 793 27.87 -65.16 35.04
CA LYS A 793 28.12 -63.76 35.46
C LYS A 793 28.14 -63.62 36.99
N LEU A 794 27.26 -64.31 37.71
CA LEU A 794 27.19 -64.30 39.18
C LEU A 794 28.32 -65.12 39.85
N MET A 795 28.85 -66.16 39.19
CA MET A 795 30.06 -66.83 39.68
C MET A 795 31.31 -65.97 39.53
N ARG A 796 31.35 -65.06 38.55
CA ARG A 796 32.44 -64.08 38.40
C ARG A 796 32.42 -63.01 39.49
N SER A 797 31.28 -62.73 40.11
CA SER A 797 31.16 -61.81 41.25
C SER A 797 31.42 -62.46 42.63
N ARG A 798 31.72 -63.77 42.70
CA ARG A 798 32.00 -64.54 43.93
C ARG A 798 30.94 -64.43 45.04
N THR A 799 29.68 -64.14 44.69
CA THR A 799 28.56 -63.94 45.63
C THR A 799 27.79 -65.23 45.98
N TYR A 800 28.38 -66.41 45.75
CA TYR A 800 27.77 -67.71 46.05
C TYR A 800 28.38 -68.37 47.30
N LEU A 801 27.63 -69.26 47.94
CA LEU A 801 28.10 -70.00 49.11
C LEU A 801 28.41 -71.45 48.73
N SER A 802 29.63 -71.93 48.96
CA SER A 802 30.07 -73.29 48.64
C SER A 802 30.13 -74.19 49.87
N TRP A 803 29.51 -75.37 49.77
CA TRP A 803 29.51 -76.40 50.80
C TRP A 803 30.79 -77.26 50.80
N SER A 804 31.35 -77.55 49.61
CA SER A 804 32.56 -78.38 49.47
C SER A 804 33.79 -77.74 50.13
N GLY A 805 33.93 -76.42 50.03
CA GLY A 805 34.98 -75.64 50.70
C GLY A 805 34.78 -75.43 52.20
N ALA A 806 33.57 -75.70 52.73
CA ALA A 806 33.20 -75.46 54.13
C ALA A 806 33.29 -76.69 55.04
N ARG A 807 33.68 -77.87 54.52
CA ARG A 807 33.71 -79.14 55.28
C ARG A 807 34.60 -79.11 56.54
N GLY A 808 35.56 -78.19 56.64
CA GLY A 808 36.38 -77.97 57.83
C GLY A 808 35.79 -77.02 58.90
N HIS A 809 34.83 -76.15 58.56
CA HIS A 809 34.27 -75.11 59.43
C HIS A 809 32.76 -74.91 59.19
N ARG A 810 31.94 -75.92 59.48
CA ARG A 810 30.49 -75.93 59.18
C ARG A 810 29.70 -74.75 59.78
N GLY A 811 30.07 -74.27 60.98
CA GLY A 811 29.36 -73.17 61.65
C GLY A 811 29.42 -71.85 60.87
N LEU A 812 30.57 -71.53 60.29
CA LEU A 812 30.78 -70.28 59.54
C LEU A 812 29.95 -70.24 58.24
N PHE A 813 29.70 -71.40 57.63
CA PHE A 813 28.85 -71.51 56.44
C PHE A 813 27.40 -71.14 56.76
N TRP A 814 26.82 -71.74 57.80
CA TRP A 814 25.43 -71.50 58.18
C TRP A 814 25.16 -70.08 58.66
N GLU A 815 26.16 -69.42 59.25
CA GLU A 815 26.07 -68.00 59.62
C GLU A 815 26.02 -67.08 58.39
N ARG A 816 26.78 -67.39 57.33
CA ARG A 816 26.71 -66.66 56.05
C ARG A 816 25.38 -66.86 55.33
N VAL A 817 24.82 -68.08 55.37
CA VAL A 817 23.48 -68.35 54.82
C VAL A 817 22.41 -67.53 55.56
N ARG A 818 22.50 -67.45 56.89
CA ARG A 818 21.61 -66.62 57.71
C ARG A 818 21.68 -65.15 57.34
N HIS A 819 22.88 -64.61 57.18
CA HIS A 819 23.06 -63.21 56.80
C HIS A 819 22.47 -62.90 55.41
N ALA A 820 22.62 -63.82 54.45
CA ALA A 820 22.04 -63.66 53.11
C ALA A 820 20.50 -63.72 53.09
N LEU A 821 19.90 -64.49 54.01
CA LEU A 821 18.45 -64.52 54.20
C LEU A 821 17.92 -63.23 54.87
N GLN A 822 18.74 -62.56 55.67
CA GLN A 822 18.39 -61.32 56.39
C GLN A 822 18.61 -60.03 55.58
N SER A 823 19.53 -60.00 54.62
CA SER A 823 19.86 -58.78 53.89
C SER A 823 18.69 -58.29 53.01
N GLY A 824 18.11 -57.16 53.39
CA GLY A 824 17.25 -56.31 52.55
C GLY A 824 18.10 -55.34 51.73
N ALA A 825 17.69 -55.03 50.50
CA ALA A 825 18.44 -54.26 49.51
C ALA A 825 19.02 -52.93 50.04
N GLN A 826 20.33 -52.90 50.35
CA GLN A 826 21.20 -51.72 50.37
C GLN A 826 22.67 -52.17 50.59
N LEU A 827 23.54 -51.95 49.60
CA LEU A 827 25.00 -51.96 49.75
C LEU A 827 25.47 -50.49 49.71
N PRO A 828 26.16 -49.96 50.73
CA PRO A 828 26.94 -48.73 50.59
C PRO A 828 28.36 -49.01 50.08
N ALA A 829 28.85 -48.02 49.34
CA ALA A 829 30.17 -47.77 48.74
C ALA A 829 31.43 -48.50 49.28
N ASP A 830 32.30 -48.88 48.35
CA ASP A 830 33.75 -48.99 48.55
C ASP A 830 34.35 -47.57 48.64
N ASP A 831 34.92 -47.23 49.79
CA ASP A 831 35.96 -46.20 49.97
C ASP A 831 37.15 -46.90 50.66
N PRO A 832 38.38 -46.83 50.13
CA PRO A 832 39.58 -47.14 50.89
C PRO A 832 40.01 -45.93 51.75
N LEU A 833 40.34 -46.21 53.00
CA LEU A 833 40.94 -45.29 54.00
C LEU A 833 42.29 -44.69 53.53
N PRO A 834 42.71 -43.54 54.11
CA PRO A 834 43.91 -42.81 53.70
C PRO A 834 45.19 -43.38 54.34
N THR A 835 46.32 -43.22 53.65
CA THR A 835 47.67 -43.23 54.26
C THR A 835 48.56 -42.22 53.53
N ASP A 836 49.09 -41.25 54.27
CA ASP A 836 50.34 -40.55 53.94
C ASP A 836 51.54 -41.46 54.31
N ASP A 837 52.65 -41.22 53.58
CA ASP A 837 53.98 -41.87 53.54
C ASP A 837 54.16 -43.18 52.74
#